data_AF-A0AAU5F7C3-F1
#
_entry.id   AF-A0AAU5F7C3-F1
#
_cell.length_a   1.000
_cell.length_b   1.000
_cell.length_c   1.000
_cell.angle_alpha   90.00
_cell.angle_beta   90.00
_cell.angle_gamma   90.00
#
_symmetry.space_group_name_H-M   'P 1'
#
loop_
_entity.id
_entity.type
_entity.pdbx_description
1 polymer ?
#
loop_
_entity_poly.entity_id
_entity_poly.type
_entity_poly.pdbx_seq_one_letter_code
_entity_poly.pdbx_strand_id
1 'polypeptide(L)'
;MRRHTLVRNAIAAVTALGIAAAVAPLATAPAFAADAPAELTVPAEHTPDYNATVINGAGETGYLSGWTQAGFNWTSYADGSTAPVVMPQGMTTAWGTGTDTLVLTGKDDRVVVQRNMKDGSDRTLPLPEGQRFAGTFGDVVVTDGVLGMRLLSWEDGKVKETPVGGAGQVHSLYQGNKDGIFVQKDLSGMTMIGWLGRDGIARTTHLQAEQFDNGKIEVGGDRAVQWTKDGKATVWKTSDFWASTDQLTIPGYENSQLLGAVGDNVLVARRISTGDQQRYSSLDYRVVAVPLKGGPERVVLEKATAMARFKADGTMLIGAVVDGHQGVYAVGSSLEVTKVRESPALASVPTALTLAQGRLNTVDRVPGEDGPSTRLRGIDLSVTGPLTAGQRTDRGADAKDFPAAPGADTPDIQATGDGRLVYRLADGTVKVLDEGGKLPARTLGVKADALRVSGRYAATRKQGDSVRVTDLDTGAVVYTGTGSSAFALSGSTLWIGGEPGDAQAIDVRTGKALGKRITVPCLMTSLQAQGGDVYWECDRDKSGVYDTAAGKNTDLPAHQGALLGDGYVAWQKDGELSVTDVHGGTGTHKVGKPAVAKPGQGWTADRFGGAVAYVDAQGDTHVAPSGVQSAPVRALDEDFPATVDTKSAARTVRWWASKPLVSWEIDLVDLATRNTVRTATGTETRGPVRLDWDGKNSSGKDLPAGKYAWNVTAVPADGGPDQTFTTPFEVKGTTAAAPRDYVGADGLGDLLAVTPAGVADFRAGADGKVDAKVSGSGWTGANEVSAAVPFDDVDGDGKNDVLVRLTSGELRAYKPAGKALTPSTPYAKIGSGWNAFDVLTSPGDMTGDGRADLLAREASTGDLYLYEANGTGNFKARVKIGSGFKNYLAASGAGDLNGDGNADLLARDASGVLWLYPSTGSGTLATRVKIGGGWQVYNALVGAGDLNGDGKPDLLARGTDGVLWSYPGDGKGNFGGRVKVGGGWQMYKFLF
;
A
#
# COMPACT_ATOMS: atom_id res chain seq x y z
N MET A 1 -23.22 14.46 -53.80
CA MET A 1 -22.09 13.58 -54.19
C MET A 1 -21.25 13.29 -52.96
N ARG A 2 -20.82 12.02 -52.84
CA ARG A 2 -19.94 11.40 -51.83
C ARG A 2 -20.55 11.15 -50.44
N ARG A 3 -20.78 9.85 -50.24
CA ARG A 3 -21.24 9.11 -49.06
C ARG A 3 -20.09 8.96 -48.07
N HIS A 4 -20.35 9.16 -46.79
CA HIS A 4 -19.51 8.65 -45.70
C HIS A 4 -20.17 7.39 -45.13
N THR A 5 -19.51 6.26 -45.33
CA THR A 5 -19.91 4.94 -44.84
C THR A 5 -19.32 4.74 -43.45
N LEU A 6 -20.19 4.60 -42.44
CA LEU A 6 -19.83 4.10 -41.11
C LEU A 6 -19.64 2.58 -41.21
N VAL A 7 -18.41 2.11 -41.03
CA VAL A 7 -18.11 0.68 -40.90
C VAL A 7 -18.21 0.32 -39.41
N ARG A 8 -19.31 -0.35 -39.04
CA ARG A 8 -19.44 -1.12 -37.81
C ARG A 8 -18.72 -2.46 -38.05
N ASN A 9 -17.60 -2.69 -37.37
CA ASN A 9 -17.05 -4.04 -37.25
C ASN A 9 -17.68 -4.70 -36.04
N ALA A 10 -18.71 -5.52 -36.31
CA ALA A 10 -19.16 -6.56 -35.39
C ALA A 10 -18.13 -7.69 -35.42
N ILE A 11 -17.48 -7.97 -34.29
CA ILE A 11 -16.71 -9.20 -34.12
C ILE A 11 -17.72 -10.26 -33.66
N ALA A 12 -18.09 -11.14 -34.58
CA ALA A 12 -18.80 -12.38 -34.28
C ALA A 12 -17.77 -13.41 -33.77
N ALA A 13 -17.86 -13.78 -32.50
CA ALA A 13 -17.15 -14.93 -31.97
C ALA A 13 -17.88 -16.21 -32.41
N VAL A 14 -17.39 -16.85 -33.47
CA VAL A 14 -17.79 -18.22 -33.84
C VAL A 14 -16.87 -19.16 -33.07
N THR A 15 -17.42 -19.84 -32.06
CA THR A 15 -16.79 -20.97 -31.38
C THR A 15 -16.78 -22.18 -32.33
N ALA A 16 -15.68 -22.38 -33.04
CA ALA A 16 -15.39 -23.64 -33.71
C ALA A 16 -14.38 -24.43 -32.86
N LEU A 17 -14.86 -25.47 -32.17
CA LEU A 17 -14.00 -26.53 -31.64
C LEU A 17 -13.34 -27.25 -32.83
N GLY A 18 -12.09 -26.92 -33.11
CA GLY A 18 -11.22 -27.65 -34.03
C GLY A 18 -9.94 -28.04 -33.30
N ILE A 19 -9.85 -29.29 -32.85
CA ILE A 19 -8.59 -29.87 -32.36
C ILE A 19 -7.69 -30.04 -33.59
N ALA A 20 -6.73 -29.12 -33.75
CA ALA A 20 -5.61 -29.27 -34.67
C ALA A 20 -4.32 -29.27 -33.84
N ALA A 21 -3.77 -30.46 -33.59
CA ALA A 21 -2.43 -30.62 -33.04
C ALA A 21 -1.41 -30.16 -34.10
N ALA A 22 -1.00 -28.90 -34.03
CA ALA A 22 0.17 -28.42 -34.75
C ALA A 22 1.41 -28.65 -33.88
N VAL A 23 2.14 -29.73 -34.15
CA VAL A 23 3.50 -29.93 -33.63
C VAL A 23 4.42 -28.99 -34.40
N ALA A 24 4.57 -27.76 -33.92
CA ALA A 24 5.69 -26.90 -34.30
C ALA A 24 6.91 -27.33 -33.46
N PRO A 25 8.12 -27.43 -34.05
CA PRO A 25 9.32 -27.66 -33.27
C PRO A 25 9.53 -26.48 -32.33
N LEU A 26 9.58 -26.76 -31.02
CA LEU A 26 10.00 -25.83 -29.97
C LEU A 26 11.44 -25.40 -30.26
N ALA A 27 11.60 -24.30 -31.01
CA ALA A 27 12.82 -23.52 -30.93
C ALA A 27 12.84 -22.90 -29.52
N THR A 28 13.81 -23.28 -28.71
CA THR A 28 14.07 -22.65 -27.41
C THR A 28 14.31 -21.16 -27.65
N ALA A 29 13.37 -20.32 -27.23
CA ALA A 29 13.59 -18.88 -27.16
C ALA A 29 14.80 -18.61 -26.25
N PRO A 30 15.59 -17.53 -26.49
CA PRO A 30 16.65 -17.15 -25.58
C PRO A 30 16.07 -16.86 -24.19
N ALA A 31 16.77 -17.31 -23.13
CA ALA A 31 16.37 -17.14 -21.72
C ALA A 31 16.27 -15.66 -21.27
N PHE A 32 16.84 -14.75 -22.07
CA PHE A 32 16.78 -13.31 -21.84
C PHE A 32 16.33 -12.60 -23.11
N ALA A 33 15.48 -11.58 -22.97
CA ALA A 33 15.11 -10.71 -24.07
C ALA A 33 16.37 -10.04 -24.67
N ALA A 34 16.44 -9.91 -26.00
CA ALA A 34 17.63 -9.45 -26.72
C ALA A 34 18.07 -8.02 -26.38
N ASP A 35 17.14 -7.19 -25.89
CA ASP A 35 17.39 -5.84 -25.40
C ASP A 35 16.84 -5.74 -23.97
N ALA A 36 17.70 -5.89 -22.96
CA ALA A 36 17.29 -5.64 -21.58
C ALA A 36 16.82 -4.17 -21.45
N PRO A 37 15.63 -3.89 -20.89
CA PRO A 37 15.17 -2.52 -20.71
C PRO A 37 16.15 -1.73 -19.82
N ALA A 38 16.24 -0.42 -20.05
CA ALA A 38 17.16 0.44 -19.32
C ALA A 38 16.96 0.37 -17.80
N GLU A 39 18.07 0.27 -17.08
CA GLU A 39 18.14 0.40 -15.62
C GLU A 39 17.70 1.82 -15.19
N LEU A 40 16.96 1.88 -14.08
CA LEU A 40 16.51 3.12 -13.47
C LEU A 40 17.40 3.43 -12.26
N THR A 41 18.10 4.57 -12.29
CA THR A 41 18.81 5.10 -11.12
C THR A 41 17.94 6.11 -10.37
N VAL A 42 17.66 5.83 -9.10
CA VAL A 42 17.03 6.74 -8.16
C VAL A 42 18.13 7.41 -7.32
N PRO A 43 18.40 8.72 -7.52
CA PRO A 43 19.48 9.37 -6.82
C PRO A 43 19.22 9.45 -5.31
N ALA A 44 20.30 9.42 -4.54
CA ALA A 44 20.27 9.66 -3.10
C ALA A 44 19.69 11.05 -2.78
N GLU A 45 18.92 11.15 -1.70
CA GLU A 45 18.49 12.43 -1.16
C GLU A 45 19.70 13.15 -0.56
N HIS A 46 19.89 14.43 -0.87
CA HIS A 46 21.02 15.20 -0.36
C HIS A 46 20.54 16.27 0.63
N THR A 47 21.19 16.36 1.79
CA THR A 47 20.93 17.41 2.78
C THR A 47 22.16 18.29 2.97
N PRO A 48 22.02 19.60 3.25
CA PRO A 48 23.17 20.44 3.56
C PRO A 48 23.93 19.93 4.80
N ASP A 49 25.26 19.98 4.74
CA ASP A 49 26.10 19.71 5.90
C ASP A 49 25.94 20.81 6.95
N TYR A 50 25.34 20.45 8.08
CA TYR A 50 25.16 21.33 9.23
C TYR A 50 26.49 21.64 9.91
N ASN A 51 27.46 20.71 9.90
CA ASN A 51 28.79 20.90 10.50
C ASN A 51 29.53 22.08 9.84
N ALA A 52 29.31 22.29 8.53
CA ALA A 52 29.90 23.39 7.77
C ALA A 52 29.40 24.80 8.18
N THR A 53 28.23 24.90 8.83
CA THR A 53 27.63 26.19 9.23
C THR A 53 27.94 26.62 10.66
N VAL A 54 28.63 25.77 11.43
CA VAL A 54 28.97 26.03 12.83
C VAL A 54 30.37 26.64 12.89
N ILE A 55 30.45 27.96 13.02
CA ILE A 55 31.71 28.70 12.89
C ILE A 55 32.35 28.88 14.26
N ASN A 56 33.58 28.37 14.41
CA ASN A 56 34.34 28.43 15.66
C ASN A 56 35.48 29.46 15.63
N GLY A 57 35.91 29.88 14.44
CA GLY A 57 36.91 30.94 14.27
C GLY A 57 36.93 31.49 12.85
N ALA A 58 37.35 32.75 12.71
CA ALA A 58 37.55 33.41 11.43
C ALA A 58 38.96 34.01 11.41
N GLY A 59 39.81 33.47 10.54
CA GLY A 59 41.17 33.97 10.31
C GLY A 59 41.24 34.92 9.12
N GLU A 60 42.45 35.25 8.70
CA GLU A 60 42.72 36.10 7.54
C GLU A 60 42.55 35.36 6.20
N THR A 61 42.95 34.09 6.13
CA THR A 61 42.92 33.29 4.89
C THR A 61 41.80 32.26 4.85
N GLY A 62 41.19 31.94 6.00
CA GLY A 62 40.07 31.00 6.06
C GLY A 62 39.30 31.06 7.38
N TYR A 63 38.40 30.10 7.55
CA TYR A 63 37.61 29.95 8.77
C TYR A 63 37.57 28.51 9.27
N LEU A 64 37.42 28.36 10.58
CA LEU A 64 37.25 27.09 11.28
C LEU A 64 35.76 26.82 11.47
N SER A 65 35.29 25.66 11.01
CA SER A 65 33.93 25.18 11.21
C SER A 65 33.88 23.79 11.86
N GLY A 66 32.82 23.51 12.60
CA GLY A 66 32.43 22.15 12.99
C GLY A 66 32.39 21.85 14.49
N TRP A 67 32.12 20.60 14.84
CA TRP A 67 31.92 20.14 16.22
C TRP A 67 33.04 19.21 16.68
N THR A 68 33.30 19.18 17.98
CA THR A 68 34.22 18.21 18.59
C THR A 68 33.87 16.75 18.26
N GLN A 69 32.57 16.42 18.13
CA GLN A 69 32.11 15.05 17.85
C GLN A 69 32.16 14.65 16.37
N ALA A 70 31.96 15.62 15.47
CA ALA A 70 31.95 15.40 14.01
C ALA A 70 33.30 15.70 13.35
N GLY A 71 34.21 16.34 14.09
CA GLY A 71 35.48 16.85 13.57
C GLY A 71 35.36 18.30 13.09
N PHE A 72 36.51 18.98 13.11
CA PHE A 72 36.65 20.36 12.64
C PHE A 72 37.20 20.40 11.23
N ASN A 73 36.79 21.41 10.47
CA ASN A 73 37.24 21.68 9.12
C ASN A 73 37.75 23.11 9.00
N TRP A 74 38.80 23.30 8.21
CA TRP A 74 39.28 24.62 7.80
C TRP A 74 38.88 24.87 6.35
N THR A 75 38.27 26.01 6.08
CA THR A 75 37.88 26.41 4.72
C THR A 75 38.61 27.68 4.31
N SER A 76 39.32 27.62 3.19
CA SER A 76 40.06 28.73 2.59
C SER A 76 39.10 29.70 1.87
N TYR A 77 39.30 31.01 2.05
CA TYR A 77 38.54 32.03 1.31
C TYR A 77 38.99 32.18 -0.14
N ALA A 78 40.24 31.84 -0.46
CA ALA A 78 40.84 32.13 -1.76
C ALA A 78 40.27 31.23 -2.88
N ASP A 79 40.05 29.95 -2.55
CA ASP A 79 39.62 28.91 -3.49
C ASP A 79 38.39 28.12 -2.99
N GLY A 80 37.93 28.39 -1.76
CA GLY A 80 36.82 27.65 -1.16
C GLY A 80 37.15 26.19 -0.85
N SER A 81 38.43 25.79 -0.85
CA SER A 81 38.82 24.44 -0.48
C SER A 81 38.58 24.22 1.01
N THR A 82 38.03 23.05 1.36
CA THR A 82 37.77 22.65 2.74
C THR A 82 38.57 21.40 3.06
N ALA A 83 39.35 21.44 4.14
CA ALA A 83 40.15 20.32 4.60
C ALA A 83 39.85 19.99 6.07
N PRO A 84 39.77 18.70 6.45
CA PRO A 84 39.69 18.30 7.85
C PRO A 84 40.91 18.78 8.64
N VAL A 85 40.67 19.32 9.84
CA VAL A 85 41.74 19.64 10.78
C VAL A 85 42.17 18.33 11.45
N VAL A 86 43.28 17.75 10.96
CA VAL A 86 43.82 16.51 11.50
C VAL A 86 44.36 16.73 12.91
N MET A 87 43.67 16.20 13.91
CA MET A 87 44.05 16.38 15.32
C MET A 87 45.32 15.57 15.64
N PRO A 88 46.37 16.18 16.24
CA PRO A 88 47.50 15.43 16.78
C PRO A 88 47.04 14.38 17.81
N GLN A 89 47.84 13.32 18.02
CA GLN A 89 47.49 12.25 18.95
C GLN A 89 47.18 12.81 20.35
N GLY A 90 46.01 12.43 20.90
CA GLY A 90 45.55 12.88 22.21
C GLY A 90 44.80 14.22 22.21
N MET A 91 44.82 14.98 21.11
CA MET A 91 44.07 16.23 20.97
C MET A 91 42.64 15.95 20.52
N THR A 92 41.67 16.71 21.06
CA THR A 92 40.25 16.50 20.78
C THR A 92 39.49 17.77 20.42
N THR A 93 40.00 18.96 20.78
CA THR A 93 39.30 20.23 20.58
C THR A 93 40.17 21.22 19.82
N ALA A 94 39.58 21.99 18.90
CA ALA A 94 40.23 23.08 18.18
C ALA A 94 39.54 24.42 18.50
N TRP A 95 40.34 25.44 18.83
CA TRP A 95 39.89 26.79 19.13
C TRP A 95 40.42 27.75 18.07
N GLY A 96 39.53 28.56 17.51
CA GLY A 96 39.90 29.67 16.65
C GLY A 96 40.27 30.90 17.49
N THR A 97 41.24 31.67 17.02
CA THR A 97 41.84 32.76 17.81
C THR A 97 41.59 34.16 17.24
N GLY A 98 40.83 34.26 16.13
CA GLY A 98 40.66 35.49 15.36
C GLY A 98 41.78 35.77 14.36
N THR A 99 42.70 34.82 14.18
CA THR A 99 43.73 34.79 13.13
C THR A 99 43.76 33.40 12.48
N ASP A 100 44.67 33.17 11.53
CA ASP A 100 44.92 31.85 10.93
C ASP A 100 45.65 30.86 11.86
N THR A 101 45.77 31.18 13.15
CA THR A 101 46.30 30.24 14.16
C THR A 101 45.16 29.49 14.82
N LEU A 102 45.26 28.17 14.89
CA LEU A 102 44.38 27.33 15.69
C LEU A 102 45.11 26.87 16.94
N VAL A 103 44.38 26.78 18.05
CA VAL A 103 44.87 26.15 19.28
C VAL A 103 44.17 24.81 19.47
N LEU A 104 44.96 23.73 19.46
CA LEU A 104 44.51 22.36 19.60
C LEU A 104 44.87 21.86 21.01
N THR A 105 43.90 21.30 21.72
CA THR A 105 44.07 20.79 23.09
C THR A 105 43.39 19.44 23.28
N GLY A 106 43.92 18.64 24.22
CA GLY A 106 43.39 17.35 24.63
C GLY A 106 42.34 17.44 25.73
N LYS A 107 41.76 16.30 26.12
CA LYS A 107 40.72 16.25 27.18
C LYS A 107 41.20 16.66 28.57
N ASP A 108 42.51 16.57 28.84
CA ASP A 108 43.10 16.94 30.12
C ASP A 108 43.57 18.41 30.16
N ASP A 109 43.50 19.12 29.03
CA ASP A 109 43.97 20.50 28.86
C ASP A 109 45.45 20.72 29.24
N ARG A 110 46.28 19.67 29.19
CA ARG A 110 47.70 19.74 29.63
C ARG A 110 48.70 19.89 28.50
N VAL A 111 48.28 19.62 27.27
CA VAL A 111 49.14 19.74 26.09
C VAL A 111 48.42 20.63 25.08
N VAL A 112 49.13 21.65 24.61
CA VAL A 112 48.61 22.61 23.64
C VAL A 112 49.47 22.59 22.40
N VAL A 113 48.85 22.48 21.23
CA VAL A 113 49.49 22.60 19.92
C VAL A 113 48.90 23.80 19.20
N GLN A 114 49.74 24.73 18.80
CA GLN A 114 49.36 25.78 17.87
C GLN A 114 49.62 25.33 16.45
N ARG A 115 48.60 25.45 15.59
CA ARG A 115 48.72 25.18 14.16
C ARG A 115 48.52 26.46 13.36
N ASN A 116 49.47 26.80 12.50
CA ASN A 116 49.31 27.87 11.53
C ASN A 116 48.65 27.35 10.26
N MET A 117 47.47 27.86 9.92
CA MET A 117 46.70 27.38 8.77
C MET A 117 47.18 27.94 7.42
N LYS A 118 48.12 28.89 7.42
CA LYS A 118 48.75 29.39 6.18
C LYS A 118 49.79 28.43 5.62
N ASP A 119 50.57 27.79 6.49
CA ASP A 119 51.70 26.92 6.12
C ASP A 119 51.58 25.49 6.65
N GLY A 120 50.58 25.21 7.49
CA GLY A 120 50.34 23.89 8.10
C GLY A 120 51.31 23.54 9.22
N SER A 121 52.17 24.47 9.66
CA SER A 121 53.17 24.19 10.69
C SER A 121 52.54 24.07 12.09
N ASP A 122 52.98 23.04 12.82
CA ASP A 122 52.61 22.80 14.21
C ASP A 122 53.72 23.23 15.16
N ARG A 123 53.33 23.83 16.28
CA ARG A 123 54.21 24.14 17.42
C ARG A 123 53.56 23.68 18.70
N THR A 124 54.20 22.75 19.41
CA THR A 124 53.75 22.31 20.73
C THR A 124 54.20 23.32 21.78
N LEU A 125 53.26 23.84 22.57
CA LEU A 125 53.54 24.68 23.72
C LEU A 125 53.58 23.79 24.97
N PRO A 126 54.76 23.58 25.59
CA PRO A 126 54.82 22.96 26.90
C PRO A 126 54.13 23.87 27.92
N LEU A 127 53.12 23.34 28.62
CA LEU A 127 52.51 24.06 29.73
C LEU A 127 53.38 23.91 30.98
N PRO A 128 53.52 24.96 31.82
CA PRO A 128 54.22 24.84 33.08
C PRO A 128 53.61 23.76 33.99
N GLU A 129 54.40 23.18 34.88
CA GLU A 129 53.90 22.15 35.80
C GLU A 129 52.73 22.68 36.65
N GLY A 130 51.63 21.92 36.68
CA GLY A 130 50.41 22.30 37.41
C GLY A 130 49.55 23.38 36.74
N GLN A 131 49.86 23.77 35.50
CA GLN A 131 49.02 24.61 34.64
C GLN A 131 48.19 23.78 33.66
N ARG A 132 47.05 24.33 33.23
CA ARG A 132 46.17 23.79 32.18
C ARG A 132 45.72 24.91 31.24
N PHE A 133 45.38 24.56 30.02
CA PHE A 133 44.77 25.47 29.05
C PHE A 133 43.48 26.08 29.63
N ALA A 134 43.33 27.39 29.46
CA ALA A 134 42.17 28.15 29.93
C ALA A 134 41.46 28.90 28.79
N GLY A 135 42.20 29.38 27.78
CA GLY A 135 41.64 30.10 26.64
C GLY A 135 42.72 30.59 25.68
N THR A 136 42.31 31.33 24.65
CA THR A 136 43.25 31.85 23.64
C THR A 136 42.71 33.10 22.94
N PHE A 137 43.62 33.94 22.46
CA PHE A 137 43.34 35.08 21.60
C PHE A 137 44.56 35.35 20.71
N GLY A 138 44.36 35.70 19.43
CA GLY A 138 45.46 35.89 18.48
C GLY A 138 46.38 34.66 18.35
N ASP A 139 47.63 34.77 18.75
CA ASP A 139 48.60 33.66 18.85
C ASP A 139 49.00 33.40 20.32
N VAL A 140 48.23 33.92 21.27
CA VAL A 140 48.50 33.81 22.70
C VAL A 140 47.63 32.71 23.31
N VAL A 141 48.26 31.83 24.08
CA VAL A 141 47.59 30.81 24.89
C VAL A 141 47.50 31.31 26.33
N VAL A 142 46.30 31.27 26.89
CA VAL A 142 46.05 31.57 28.30
C VAL A 142 45.99 30.24 29.06
N THR A 143 46.76 30.12 30.13
CA THR A 143 46.71 28.98 31.05
C THR A 143 46.27 29.42 32.43
N ASP A 144 45.73 28.49 33.21
CA ASP A 144 45.41 28.67 34.62
C ASP A 144 45.82 27.44 35.46
N GLY A 145 46.10 27.63 36.74
CA GLY A 145 46.56 26.54 37.61
C GLY A 145 47.29 27.01 38.87
N VAL A 146 48.18 26.18 39.40
CA VAL A 146 48.86 26.40 40.70
C VAL A 146 49.74 27.65 40.73
N LEU A 147 50.15 28.15 39.56
CA LEU A 147 50.95 29.38 39.44
C LEU A 147 50.05 30.63 39.24
N GLY A 148 48.72 30.47 39.21
CA GLY A 148 47.77 31.46 38.72
C GLY A 148 47.81 31.58 37.19
N MET A 149 47.01 32.48 36.63
CA MET A 149 46.93 32.65 35.18
C MET A 149 48.24 33.11 34.53
N ARG A 150 48.54 32.57 33.35
CA ARG A 150 49.72 32.89 32.52
C ARG A 150 49.34 33.08 31.05
N LEU A 151 50.10 33.93 30.37
CA LEU A 151 50.11 34.02 28.91
C LEU A 151 51.34 33.31 28.37
N LEU A 152 51.15 32.44 27.39
CA LEU A 152 52.20 31.76 26.64
C LEU A 152 52.15 32.23 25.19
N SER A 153 53.30 32.65 24.66
CA SER A 153 53.45 33.07 23.26
C SER A 153 54.83 32.70 22.73
N TRP A 154 55.00 32.63 21.41
CA TRP A 154 56.30 32.38 20.79
C TRP A 154 57.04 33.70 20.53
N GLU A 155 58.26 33.83 21.07
CA GLU A 155 59.19 34.91 20.75
C GLU A 155 60.57 34.30 20.44
N ASP A 156 61.14 34.63 19.27
CA ASP A 156 62.47 34.18 18.82
C ASP A 156 62.72 32.67 18.95
N GLY A 157 61.71 31.85 18.63
CA GLY A 157 61.81 30.40 18.64
C GLY A 157 61.78 29.76 20.04
N LYS A 158 61.43 30.52 21.09
CA LYS A 158 61.19 30.03 22.44
C LYS A 158 59.80 30.43 22.92
N VAL A 159 59.24 29.63 23.84
CA VAL A 159 58.00 30.00 24.53
C VAL A 159 58.33 31.04 25.60
N LYS A 160 57.71 32.21 25.48
CA LYS A 160 57.70 33.24 26.51
C LYS A 160 56.47 33.06 27.39
N GLU A 161 56.72 32.86 28.68
CA GLU A 161 55.71 32.89 29.71
C GLU A 161 55.63 34.30 30.33
N THR A 162 54.42 34.85 30.39
CA THR A 162 54.15 36.14 31.04
C THR A 162 53.09 35.95 32.13
N PRO A 163 53.39 36.22 33.41
CA PRO A 163 52.39 36.25 34.46
C PRO A 163 51.27 37.24 34.17
N VAL A 164 50.01 36.80 34.34
CA VAL A 164 48.88 37.73 34.27
C VAL A 164 48.91 38.60 35.52
N GLY A 165 49.04 39.90 35.32
CA GLY A 165 49.12 40.92 36.36
C GLY A 165 48.07 42.01 36.20
N GLY A 166 48.19 43.04 37.04
CA GLY A 166 47.22 44.14 37.14
C GLY A 166 46.54 44.18 38.51
N ALA A 167 45.68 45.18 38.71
CA ALA A 167 44.92 45.29 39.95
C ALA A 167 43.78 44.26 39.97
N GLY A 168 43.80 43.34 40.94
CA GLY A 168 42.76 42.33 41.17
C GLY A 168 43.10 40.93 40.66
N GLN A 169 42.41 39.90 41.17
CA GLN A 169 42.63 38.49 40.79
C GLN A 169 41.69 38.09 39.65
N VAL A 170 42.24 37.60 38.53
CA VAL A 170 41.48 37.08 37.40
C VAL A 170 41.02 35.65 37.68
N HIS A 171 39.77 35.32 37.35
CA HIS A 171 39.22 33.98 37.58
C HIS A 171 38.32 33.44 36.45
N SER A 172 37.98 34.22 35.42
CA SER A 172 37.21 33.75 34.26
C SER A 172 37.59 34.46 32.97
N LEU A 173 37.48 33.76 31.84
CA LEU A 173 37.75 34.27 30.49
C LEU A 173 36.45 34.27 29.68
N TYR A 174 36.27 35.27 28.83
CA TYR A 174 35.13 35.40 27.93
C TYR A 174 35.60 35.53 26.48
N GLN A 175 34.84 36.22 25.64
CA GLN A 175 35.20 36.40 24.24
C GLN A 175 36.33 37.43 24.06
N GLY A 176 37.11 37.23 23.01
CA GLY A 176 38.22 38.10 22.62
C GLY A 176 38.33 38.25 21.11
N ASN A 177 39.31 39.01 20.69
CA ASN A 177 39.73 39.15 19.29
C ASN A 177 41.24 38.88 19.18
N LYS A 178 41.87 39.20 18.05
CA LYS A 178 43.32 39.00 17.88
C LYS A 178 44.21 39.77 18.88
N ASP A 179 43.68 40.82 19.52
CA ASP A 179 44.45 41.76 20.35
C ASP A 179 44.32 41.51 21.86
N GLY A 180 43.28 40.79 22.27
CA GLY A 180 43.02 40.51 23.68
C GLY A 180 41.71 39.76 23.93
N ILE A 181 41.47 39.48 25.21
CA ILE A 181 40.31 38.73 25.69
C ILE A 181 39.70 39.42 26.91
N PHE A 182 38.37 39.38 27.02
CA PHE A 182 37.70 39.84 28.23
C PHE A 182 37.88 38.86 29.37
N VAL A 183 38.08 39.39 30.58
CA VAL A 183 38.26 38.61 31.79
C VAL A 183 37.44 39.15 32.94
N GLN A 184 36.97 38.24 33.80
CA GLN A 184 36.40 38.60 35.10
C GLN A 184 37.52 38.67 36.14
N LYS A 185 37.54 39.73 36.93
CA LYS A 185 38.53 39.89 38.00
C LYS A 185 37.95 40.51 39.26
N ASP A 186 38.48 40.12 40.41
CA ASP A 186 38.07 40.69 41.70
C ASP A 186 39.06 41.77 42.13
N LEU A 187 38.55 42.99 42.32
CA LEU A 187 39.31 44.14 42.73
C LEU A 187 38.65 44.80 43.94
N SER A 188 39.34 44.78 45.09
CA SER A 188 38.88 45.41 46.33
C SER A 188 37.48 44.96 46.81
N GLY A 189 37.17 43.67 46.63
CA GLY A 189 35.88 43.08 47.02
C GLY A 189 34.75 43.30 46.02
N MET A 190 35.01 43.93 44.87
CA MET A 190 34.09 44.05 43.75
C MET A 190 34.56 43.19 42.58
N THR A 191 33.62 42.50 41.95
CA THR A 191 33.89 41.84 40.67
C THR A 191 33.86 42.90 39.56
N MET A 192 34.84 42.88 38.67
CA MET A 192 35.09 43.86 37.62
C MET A 192 35.40 43.14 36.30
N ILE A 193 35.18 43.83 35.19
CA ILE A 193 35.56 43.34 33.86
C ILE A 193 36.86 43.98 33.43
N GLY A 194 37.80 43.12 33.04
CA GLY A 194 39.09 43.51 32.51
C GLY A 194 39.24 43.16 31.04
N TRP A 195 40.09 43.92 30.35
CA TRP A 195 40.65 43.53 29.06
C TRP A 195 42.07 43.03 29.27
N LEU A 196 42.32 41.76 28.98
CA LEU A 196 43.63 41.13 29.04
C LEU A 196 44.24 41.14 27.64
N GLY A 197 45.26 41.98 27.46
CA GLY A 197 46.05 42.04 26.22
C GLY A 197 47.30 41.17 26.27
N ARG A 198 48.06 41.17 25.16
CA ARG A 198 49.33 40.41 25.03
C ARG A 198 50.37 40.76 26.09
N ASP A 199 50.34 41.97 26.65
CA ASP A 199 51.30 42.41 27.67
C ASP A 199 51.08 41.79 29.05
N GLY A 200 50.07 40.92 29.21
CA GLY A 200 49.79 40.22 30.46
C GLY A 200 49.08 41.10 31.49
N ILE A 201 48.69 42.33 31.16
CA ILE A 201 48.05 43.23 32.13
C ILE A 201 46.54 43.24 31.89
N ALA A 202 45.77 42.69 32.85
CA ALA A 202 44.32 42.72 32.86
C ALA A 202 43.81 44.11 33.32
N ARG A 203 43.61 45.03 32.36
CA ARG A 203 43.20 46.42 32.62
C ARG A 203 41.72 46.50 32.97
N THR A 204 41.38 47.19 34.05
CA THR A 204 39.96 47.44 34.40
C THR A 204 39.30 48.28 33.32
N THR A 205 38.08 47.91 32.96
CA THR A 205 37.23 48.63 32.00
C THR A 205 36.08 49.32 32.74
N HIS A 206 35.36 50.24 32.08
CA HIS A 206 34.08 50.77 32.58
C HIS A 206 32.89 49.82 32.34
N LEU A 207 33.13 48.60 31.84
CA LEU A 207 32.09 47.60 31.66
C LEU A 207 31.60 47.10 33.02
N GLN A 208 30.29 46.90 33.15
CA GLN A 208 29.69 46.44 34.41
C GLN A 208 29.85 44.92 34.57
N ALA A 209 30.35 44.45 35.71
CA ALA A 209 30.66 43.03 35.92
C ALA A 209 29.49 42.16 36.41
N GLU A 210 28.55 42.75 37.16
CA GLU A 210 27.30 42.11 37.62
C GLU A 210 26.44 41.56 36.47
N GLN A 211 26.83 41.88 35.23
CA GLN A 211 26.10 41.61 34.00
C GLN A 211 26.87 40.68 33.06
N PHE A 212 27.90 39.94 33.50
CA PHE A 212 28.34 38.73 32.79
C PHE A 212 27.60 37.48 33.26
N ASP A 213 27.18 37.43 34.52
CA ASP A 213 26.31 36.36 35.03
C ASP A 213 24.88 36.48 34.50
N ASN A 214 24.50 37.65 33.94
CA ASN A 214 23.13 37.97 33.52
C ASN A 214 23.00 38.82 32.23
N GLY A 215 24.05 39.36 31.64
CA GLY A 215 24.09 40.19 30.41
C GLY A 215 24.91 39.53 29.29
N LYS A 216 25.02 40.14 28.10
CA LYS A 216 25.81 39.63 26.96
C LYS A 216 26.89 40.61 26.55
N ILE A 217 28.12 40.13 26.33
CA ILE A 217 29.22 40.93 25.76
C ILE A 217 29.80 40.20 24.56
N GLU A 218 29.92 40.91 23.44
CA GLU A 218 30.54 40.41 22.22
C GLU A 218 31.51 41.46 21.65
N VAL A 219 32.57 40.98 20.99
CA VAL A 219 33.55 41.82 20.29
C VAL A 219 33.38 41.67 18.78
N GLY A 220 33.16 42.78 18.08
CA GLY A 220 33.13 42.85 16.62
C GLY A 220 34.15 43.87 16.13
N GLY A 221 35.20 43.41 15.45
CA GLY A 221 36.28 44.28 14.98
C GLY A 221 36.98 45.03 16.11
N ASP A 222 36.97 46.37 16.03
CA ASP A 222 37.53 47.30 17.02
C ASP A 222 36.51 47.76 18.08
N ARG A 223 35.32 47.14 18.13
CA ARG A 223 34.25 47.51 19.05
C ARG A 223 33.84 46.36 19.95
N ALA A 224 33.50 46.69 21.19
CA ALA A 224 32.84 45.79 22.12
C ALA A 224 31.44 46.32 22.42
N VAL A 225 30.47 45.40 22.52
CA VAL A 225 29.09 45.73 22.86
C VAL A 225 28.71 44.99 24.12
N GLN A 226 28.16 45.70 25.11
CA GLN A 226 27.53 45.14 26.30
C GLN A 226 26.04 45.39 26.20
N TRP A 227 25.25 44.32 26.28
CA TRP A 227 23.80 44.38 26.26
C TRP A 227 23.22 43.80 27.55
N THR A 228 22.37 44.57 28.20
CA THR A 228 21.87 44.33 29.55
C THR A 228 20.42 43.86 29.52
N LYS A 229 19.96 43.18 30.58
CA LYS A 229 18.57 42.64 30.68
C LYS A 229 17.49 43.71 30.58
N ASP A 230 17.75 44.93 31.06
CA ASP A 230 16.84 46.08 30.93
C ASP A 230 16.83 46.67 29.50
N GLY A 231 17.53 46.03 28.56
CA GLY A 231 17.55 46.37 27.14
C GLY A 231 18.56 47.46 26.78
N LYS A 232 19.37 47.95 27.71
CA LYS A 232 20.39 48.95 27.39
C LYS A 232 21.57 48.27 26.71
N ALA A 233 22.03 48.84 25.61
CA ALA A 233 23.27 48.43 24.97
C ALA A 233 24.23 49.62 24.94
N THR A 234 25.46 49.37 25.37
CA THR A 234 26.53 50.36 25.29
C THR A 234 27.65 49.79 24.41
N VAL A 235 28.28 50.66 23.63
CA VAL A 235 29.35 50.28 22.70
C VAL A 235 30.62 51.04 23.06
N TRP A 236 31.74 50.33 23.06
CA TRP A 236 33.06 50.87 23.37
C TRP A 236 34.05 50.53 22.26
N LYS A 237 35.12 51.32 22.17
CA LYS A 237 36.29 50.96 21.37
C LYS A 237 37.17 50.01 22.18
N THR A 238 37.68 48.97 21.55
CA THR A 238 38.63 48.05 22.20
C THR A 238 39.98 48.70 22.51
N SER A 239 40.28 49.83 21.87
CA SER A 239 41.45 50.68 22.17
C SER A 239 41.24 51.62 23.37
N ASP A 240 39.99 51.91 23.75
CA ASP A 240 39.67 52.77 24.90
C ASP A 240 38.31 52.39 25.51
N PHE A 241 38.37 51.68 26.64
CA PHE A 241 37.20 51.27 27.40
C PHE A 241 36.74 52.29 28.46
N TRP A 242 37.34 53.49 28.53
CA TRP A 242 36.96 54.52 29.50
C TRP A 242 35.93 55.51 28.93
N ALA A 243 35.81 55.59 27.60
CA ALA A 243 34.79 56.38 26.92
C ALA A 243 33.95 55.49 26.00
N SER A 244 32.66 55.32 26.30
CA SER A 244 31.73 54.67 25.37
C SER A 244 31.57 55.51 24.11
N THR A 245 31.49 54.87 22.94
CA THR A 245 31.22 55.56 21.68
C THR A 245 29.75 55.84 21.48
N ASP A 246 28.88 54.91 21.87
CA ASP A 246 27.44 54.99 21.65
C ASP A 246 26.66 54.29 22.77
N GLN A 247 25.45 54.76 23.03
CA GLN A 247 24.47 54.13 23.92
C GLN A 247 23.12 54.07 23.23
N LEU A 248 22.49 52.90 23.26
CA LEU A 248 21.21 52.64 22.61
C LEU A 248 20.36 51.68 23.45
N THR A 249 19.09 51.53 23.06
CA THR A 249 18.18 50.55 23.67
C THR A 249 17.81 49.50 22.64
N ILE A 250 18.10 48.24 22.97
CA ILE A 250 17.76 47.05 22.21
C ILE A 250 16.75 46.25 23.06
N PRO A 251 15.44 46.29 22.75
CA PRO A 251 14.41 45.57 23.51
C PRO A 251 14.50 44.05 23.28
N GLY A 252 13.83 43.24 24.11
CA GLY A 252 13.67 41.79 23.87
C GLY A 252 14.91 40.95 24.19
N TYR A 253 15.40 41.02 25.42
CA TYR A 253 16.60 40.29 25.85
C TYR A 253 16.41 38.76 25.88
N GLU A 254 15.21 38.29 26.27
CA GLU A 254 14.91 36.86 26.36
C GLU A 254 14.92 36.18 24.99
N ASN A 255 15.47 34.96 24.92
CA ASN A 255 15.58 34.17 23.68
C ASN A 255 16.29 34.88 22.51
N SER A 256 17.11 35.89 22.77
CA SER A 256 17.92 36.59 21.76
C SER A 256 19.41 36.46 22.07
N GLN A 257 20.30 36.49 21.09
CA GLN A 257 21.76 36.46 21.27
C GLN A 257 22.39 37.74 20.70
N LEU A 258 23.26 38.38 21.48
CA LEU A 258 24.11 39.45 20.95
C LEU A 258 25.11 38.80 20.01
N LEU A 259 25.31 39.37 18.81
CA LEU A 259 26.31 38.86 17.88
C LEU A 259 27.54 39.77 17.79
N GLY A 260 27.42 41.06 18.10
CA GLY A 260 28.52 42.03 18.05
C GLY A 260 28.18 43.26 17.19
N ALA A 261 29.16 44.11 16.94
CA ALA A 261 29.00 45.32 16.11
C ALA A 261 29.54 45.10 14.68
N VAL A 262 28.79 45.59 13.69
CA VAL A 262 29.18 45.62 12.28
C VAL A 262 28.89 47.00 11.71
N GLY A 263 29.94 47.72 11.29
CA GLY A 263 29.81 49.11 10.87
C GLY A 263 29.13 49.96 11.96
N ASP A 264 28.12 50.73 11.59
CA ASP A 264 27.35 51.59 12.51
C ASP A 264 26.13 50.89 13.13
N ASN A 265 26.17 49.56 13.28
CA ASN A 265 25.06 48.77 13.81
C ASN A 265 25.51 47.73 14.84
N VAL A 266 24.63 47.42 15.79
CA VAL A 266 24.71 46.22 16.64
C VAL A 266 23.85 45.13 16.04
N LEU A 267 24.41 43.94 15.87
CA LEU A 267 23.67 42.79 15.36
C LEU A 267 23.19 41.89 16.51
N VAL A 268 21.93 41.46 16.40
CA VAL A 268 21.26 40.61 17.38
C VAL A 268 20.55 39.46 16.65
N ALA A 269 20.75 38.24 17.13
CA ALA A 269 20.00 37.07 16.66
C ALA A 269 18.72 36.93 17.50
N ARG A 270 17.55 37.10 16.87
CA ARG A 270 16.23 36.91 17.46
C ARG A 270 15.75 35.50 17.17
N ARG A 271 15.45 34.71 18.19
CA ARG A 271 14.92 33.35 17.97
C ARG A 271 13.54 33.40 17.32
N ILE A 272 13.36 32.60 16.26
CA ILE A 272 12.10 32.49 15.50
C ILE A 272 11.45 31.11 15.67
N SER A 273 12.14 30.14 16.27
CA SER A 273 11.61 28.79 16.56
C SER A 273 10.84 28.73 17.88
N THR A 274 9.81 27.89 17.92
CA THR A 274 8.92 27.66 19.09
C THR A 274 9.34 26.47 19.95
N GLY A 275 10.44 25.77 19.64
CA GLY A 275 10.90 24.63 20.43
C GLY A 275 11.38 25.01 21.83
N ASP A 276 11.39 24.06 22.77
CA ASP A 276 11.78 24.35 24.16
C ASP A 276 13.29 24.49 24.37
N GLN A 277 14.12 23.88 23.50
CA GLN A 277 15.58 23.92 23.64
C GLN A 277 16.22 25.05 22.82
N GLN A 278 16.96 25.92 23.50
CA GLN A 278 17.77 26.95 22.86
C GLN A 278 19.09 26.34 22.37
N ARG A 279 19.26 26.30 21.05
CA ARG A 279 20.49 25.84 20.38
C ARG A 279 21.02 26.99 19.56
N TYR A 280 22.25 27.43 19.78
CA TYR A 280 22.79 28.59 19.06
C TYR A 280 23.35 28.21 17.68
N SER A 281 23.63 26.93 17.44
CA SER A 281 24.07 26.39 16.16
C SER A 281 22.97 26.21 15.14
N SER A 282 21.71 26.15 15.58
CA SER A 282 20.58 25.84 14.70
C SER A 282 20.16 27.05 13.90
N LEU A 283 19.60 26.80 12.71
CA LEU A 283 19.07 27.83 11.82
C LEU A 283 17.70 28.36 12.30
N ASP A 284 17.60 28.65 13.60
CA ASP A 284 16.37 29.03 14.32
C ASP A 284 16.33 30.52 14.68
N TYR A 285 17.21 31.34 14.09
CA TYR A 285 17.31 32.76 14.41
C TYR A 285 17.14 33.64 13.17
N ARG A 286 16.54 34.80 13.38
CA ARG A 286 16.57 35.94 12.47
C ARG A 286 17.60 36.94 12.98
N VAL A 287 18.54 37.37 12.15
CA VAL A 287 19.51 38.41 12.52
C VAL A 287 18.96 39.78 12.17
N VAL A 288 18.93 40.67 13.16
CA VAL A 288 18.53 42.07 13.00
C VAL A 288 19.70 42.99 13.30
N ALA A 289 19.78 44.09 12.56
CA ALA A 289 20.67 45.21 12.80
C ALA A 289 19.95 46.32 13.53
N VAL A 290 20.52 46.78 14.63
CA VAL A 290 20.08 47.95 15.39
C VAL A 290 21.06 49.10 15.17
N PRO A 291 20.64 50.21 14.52
CA PRO A 291 21.53 51.34 14.27
C PRO A 291 22.02 52.01 15.55
N LEU A 292 23.32 52.31 15.63
CA LEU A 292 23.92 52.95 16.82
C LEU A 292 23.36 54.34 17.12
N LYS A 293 23.02 55.09 16.06
CA LYS A 293 22.45 56.44 16.15
C LYS A 293 20.94 56.45 16.43
N GLY A 294 20.36 55.28 16.75
CA GLY A 294 18.92 55.10 16.90
C GLY A 294 18.19 54.94 15.57
N GLY A 295 17.00 54.33 15.63
CA GLY A 295 16.17 53.99 14.47
C GLY A 295 15.53 52.61 14.61
N PRO A 296 14.66 52.21 13.67
CA PRO A 296 14.05 50.89 13.69
C PRO A 296 15.08 49.79 13.40
N GLU A 297 14.87 48.63 14.01
CA GLU A 297 15.63 47.42 13.67
C GLU A 297 15.41 47.04 12.20
N ARG A 298 16.44 46.50 11.56
CA ARG A 298 16.39 46.03 10.17
C ARG A 298 16.75 44.57 10.11
N VAL A 299 15.95 43.76 9.43
CA VAL A 299 16.31 42.35 9.21
C VAL A 299 17.48 42.27 8.24
N VAL A 300 18.55 41.58 8.64
CA VAL A 300 19.74 41.32 7.81
C VAL A 300 19.69 39.88 7.28
N LEU A 301 19.32 38.92 8.12
CA LEU A 301 19.15 37.52 7.73
C LEU A 301 17.85 37.00 8.31
N GLU A 302 16.99 36.44 7.45
CA GLU A 302 15.72 35.85 7.90
C GLU A 302 15.91 34.55 8.67
N LYS A 303 16.93 33.76 8.29
CA LYS A 303 17.24 32.47 8.91
C LYS A 303 18.74 32.27 9.02
N ALA A 304 19.24 32.14 10.25
CA ALA A 304 20.65 32.05 10.58
C ALA A 304 20.87 31.28 11.89
N THR A 305 22.12 30.91 12.13
CA THR A 305 22.59 30.50 13.45
C THR A 305 22.71 31.74 14.36
N ALA A 306 23.08 31.51 15.62
CA ALA A 306 23.45 32.54 16.57
C ALA A 306 24.95 32.42 16.97
N MET A 307 25.76 31.81 16.10
CA MET A 307 27.19 31.59 16.32
C MET A 307 28.01 32.38 15.28
N ALA A 308 28.13 33.68 15.50
CA ALA A 308 28.93 34.56 14.66
C ALA A 308 30.42 34.54 15.07
N ARG A 309 31.30 34.79 14.10
CA ARG A 309 32.73 35.07 14.33
C ARG A 309 33.17 36.24 13.46
N PHE A 310 34.12 37.03 13.93
CA PHE A 310 34.60 38.20 13.19
C PHE A 310 35.98 37.97 12.62
N LYS A 311 36.15 38.41 11.38
CA LYS A 311 37.47 38.60 10.78
C LYS A 311 38.15 39.81 11.43
N ALA A 312 39.48 39.89 11.29
CA ALA A 312 40.27 41.01 11.79
C ALA A 312 39.84 42.39 11.21
N ASP A 313 39.23 42.40 10.02
CA ASP A 313 38.70 43.61 9.37
C ASP A 313 37.32 44.05 9.88
N GLY A 314 36.72 43.31 10.82
CA GLY A 314 35.39 43.60 11.37
C GLY A 314 34.23 43.00 10.58
N THR A 315 34.50 42.25 9.50
CA THR A 315 33.47 41.49 8.79
C THR A 315 32.97 40.33 9.65
N MET A 316 31.66 40.21 9.82
CA MET A 316 31.04 39.10 10.55
C MET A 316 30.82 37.90 9.62
N LEU A 317 31.19 36.71 10.07
CA LEU A 317 30.83 35.43 9.44
C LEU A 317 29.77 34.72 10.27
N ILE A 318 28.78 34.15 9.60
CA ILE A 318 27.66 33.44 10.22
C ILE A 318 27.09 32.35 9.30
N GLY A 319 26.62 31.25 9.89
CA GLY A 319 25.86 30.24 9.17
C GLY A 319 24.44 30.75 8.91
N ALA A 320 23.96 30.70 7.67
CA ALA A 320 22.63 31.20 7.30
C ALA A 320 22.01 30.49 6.10
N VAL A 321 20.74 30.80 5.85
CA VAL A 321 20.02 30.46 4.62
C VAL A 321 19.61 31.76 3.94
N VAL A 322 20.11 31.97 2.72
CA VAL A 322 19.76 33.13 1.87
C VAL A 322 19.29 32.58 0.54
N ASP A 323 18.10 33.00 0.09
CA ASP A 323 17.47 32.55 -1.16
C ASP A 323 17.39 31.01 -1.31
N GLY A 324 17.16 30.30 -0.19
CA GLY A 324 17.08 28.84 -0.15
C GLY A 324 18.43 28.12 -0.07
N HIS A 325 19.55 28.84 -0.14
CA HIS A 325 20.89 28.28 -0.08
C HIS A 325 21.47 28.33 1.35
N GLN A 326 21.65 27.17 1.96
CA GLN A 326 22.31 27.05 3.26
C GLN A 326 23.83 27.14 3.11
N GLY A 327 24.50 27.89 3.98
CA GLY A 327 25.95 28.02 3.94
C GLY A 327 26.50 29.04 4.94
N VAL A 328 27.75 29.45 4.72
CA VAL A 328 28.41 30.53 5.46
C VAL A 328 28.31 31.82 4.67
N TYR A 329 27.88 32.88 5.35
CA TYR A 329 27.69 34.21 4.80
C TYR A 329 28.51 35.22 5.59
N ALA A 330 29.02 36.22 4.86
CA ALA A 330 29.69 37.38 5.43
C ALA A 330 28.72 38.55 5.46
N VAL A 331 28.73 39.29 6.57
CA VAL A 331 28.02 40.57 6.72
C VAL A 331 29.07 41.66 6.88
N GLY A 332 29.17 42.49 5.85
CA GLY A 332 30.13 43.60 5.83
C GLY A 332 29.59 44.87 6.48
N SER A 333 30.44 45.89 6.54
CA SER A 333 30.18 47.12 7.30
C SER A 333 28.95 47.92 6.85
N SER A 334 28.50 47.75 5.60
CA SER A 334 27.26 48.37 5.07
C SER A 334 26.03 47.46 5.18
N LEU A 335 26.16 46.34 5.91
CA LEU A 335 25.17 45.27 6.05
C LEU A 335 24.92 44.48 4.76
N GLU A 336 25.84 44.56 3.80
CA GLU A 336 25.85 43.71 2.63
C GLU A 336 26.08 42.25 3.04
N VAL A 337 25.21 41.35 2.57
CA VAL A 337 25.28 39.91 2.82
C VAL A 337 25.88 39.24 1.59
N THR A 338 27.06 38.65 1.74
CA THR A 338 27.74 37.93 0.65
C THR A 338 27.93 36.46 1.00
N LYS A 339 27.53 35.56 0.11
CA LYS A 339 27.79 34.11 0.26
C LYS A 339 29.30 33.88 0.24
N VAL A 340 29.84 33.35 1.34
CA VAL A 340 31.25 32.92 1.43
C VAL A 340 31.37 31.51 0.88
N ARG A 341 30.48 30.63 1.34
CA ARG A 341 30.51 29.22 0.95
C ARG A 341 29.13 28.60 1.10
N GLU A 342 28.70 27.86 0.07
CA GLU A 342 27.55 26.97 0.17
C GLU A 342 27.91 25.73 1.01
N SER A 343 27.02 25.30 1.89
CA SER A 343 27.19 24.03 2.61
C SER A 343 27.34 22.88 1.62
N PRO A 344 28.36 22.02 1.77
CA PRO A 344 28.44 20.78 1.01
C PRO A 344 27.16 19.95 1.22
N ALA A 345 26.73 19.24 0.19
CA ALA A 345 25.57 18.37 0.29
C ALA A 345 26.03 16.96 0.72
N LEU A 346 25.39 16.40 1.74
CA LEU A 346 25.61 15.05 2.23
C LEU A 346 24.52 14.13 1.68
N ALA A 347 24.92 13.06 1.01
CA ALA A 347 24.01 12.03 0.53
C ALA A 347 23.42 11.24 1.71
N SER A 348 22.13 10.96 1.61
CA SER A 348 21.44 10.00 2.46
C SER A 348 21.83 8.60 2.01
N VAL A 349 21.97 7.68 2.97
CA VAL A 349 22.42 6.31 2.68
C VAL A 349 21.29 5.35 3.02
N PRO A 350 20.68 4.66 2.04
CA PRO A 350 19.76 3.57 2.31
C PRO A 350 20.46 2.46 3.10
N THR A 351 19.87 2.07 4.23
CA THR A 351 20.39 1.05 5.16
C THR A 351 19.59 -0.25 5.12
N ALA A 352 18.33 -0.17 4.66
CA ALA A 352 17.50 -1.31 4.32
C ALA A 352 16.61 -0.98 3.12
N LEU A 353 16.23 -1.98 2.35
CA LEU A 353 15.32 -1.83 1.21
C LEU A 353 14.48 -3.08 0.94
N THR A 354 13.28 -2.87 0.42
CA THR A 354 12.41 -3.92 -0.08
C THR A 354 11.65 -3.42 -1.31
N LEU A 355 11.42 -4.32 -2.26
CA LEU A 355 10.67 -4.05 -3.48
C LEU A 355 9.56 -5.11 -3.59
N ALA A 356 8.33 -4.65 -3.78
CA ALA A 356 7.19 -5.53 -4.02
C ALA A 356 6.14 -4.80 -4.85
N GLN A 357 5.58 -5.45 -5.87
CA GLN A 357 4.51 -4.88 -6.70
C GLN A 357 4.93 -3.55 -7.34
N GLY A 358 6.20 -3.41 -7.72
CA GLY A 358 6.77 -2.16 -8.24
C GLY A 358 6.78 -1.00 -7.23
N ARG A 359 6.73 -1.26 -5.92
CA ARG A 359 6.86 -0.27 -4.85
C ARG A 359 8.17 -0.47 -4.09
N LEU A 360 9.12 0.43 -4.31
CA LEU A 360 10.41 0.47 -3.63
C LEU A 360 10.23 1.17 -2.28
N ASN A 361 10.62 0.52 -1.19
CA ASN A 361 10.72 1.15 0.12
C ASN A 361 12.17 1.09 0.59
N THR A 362 12.69 2.21 1.09
CA THR A 362 14.04 2.30 1.65
C THR A 362 14.02 2.91 3.03
N VAL A 363 14.92 2.47 3.89
CA VAL A 363 15.17 3.03 5.21
C VAL A 363 16.45 3.83 5.13
N ASP A 364 16.32 5.15 4.97
CA ASP A 364 17.41 6.05 4.65
C ASP A 364 17.99 6.66 5.91
N ARG A 365 19.32 6.55 6.08
CA ARG A 365 20.06 7.35 7.05
C ARG A 365 20.28 8.74 6.46
N VAL A 366 19.53 9.71 6.97
CA VAL A 366 19.52 11.11 6.54
C VAL A 366 20.40 11.94 7.48
N PRO A 367 21.47 12.59 6.98
CA PRO A 367 22.28 13.51 7.77
C PRO A 367 21.46 14.68 8.31
N GLY A 368 21.70 15.05 9.57
CA GLY A 368 20.93 16.07 10.29
C GLY A 368 21.77 16.81 11.33
N GLU A 369 21.22 17.92 11.85
CA GLU A 369 21.89 18.79 12.83
C GLU A 369 22.18 18.06 14.15
N ASP A 370 21.26 17.23 14.64
CA ASP A 370 21.39 16.43 15.86
C ASP A 370 22.12 15.09 15.63
N GLY A 371 22.84 14.98 14.51
CA GLY A 371 23.32 13.73 13.97
C GLY A 371 22.32 13.10 13.00
N PRO A 372 22.67 11.93 12.44
CA PRO A 372 21.85 11.28 11.43
C PRO A 372 20.53 10.79 12.02
N SER A 373 19.45 10.93 11.25
CA SER A 373 18.14 10.34 11.55
C SER A 373 17.84 9.25 10.53
N THR A 374 17.12 8.21 10.92
CA THR A 374 16.70 7.16 9.99
C THR A 374 15.24 7.36 9.61
N ARG A 375 14.94 7.35 8.31
CA ARG A 375 13.59 7.63 7.79
C ARG A 375 13.16 6.58 6.77
N LEU A 376 11.87 6.24 6.78
CA LEU A 376 11.29 5.37 5.77
C LEU A 376 10.85 6.20 4.55
N ARG A 377 11.30 5.79 3.36
CA ARG A 377 10.90 6.33 2.07
C ARG A 377 10.12 5.30 1.26
N GLY A 378 9.14 5.77 0.50
CA GLY A 378 8.43 4.97 -0.50
C GLY A 378 8.50 5.61 -1.88
N ILE A 379 8.66 4.80 -2.92
CA ILE A 379 8.65 5.20 -4.33
C ILE A 379 7.84 4.16 -5.12
N ASP A 380 6.77 4.61 -5.77
CA ASP A 380 6.04 3.80 -6.74
C ASP A 380 6.73 3.90 -8.10
N LEU A 381 7.08 2.76 -8.68
CA LEU A 381 7.69 2.64 -10.01
C LEU A 381 6.60 2.50 -11.06
N SER A 382 6.86 2.92 -12.30
CA SER A 382 5.96 2.58 -13.41
C SER A 382 5.83 1.06 -13.55
N VAL A 383 4.60 0.59 -13.79
CA VAL A 383 4.30 -0.82 -14.03
C VAL A 383 4.07 -1.15 -15.50
N THR A 384 3.99 -0.13 -16.35
CA THR A 384 3.94 -0.26 -17.81
C THR A 384 4.98 0.63 -18.46
N GLY A 385 5.42 0.24 -19.65
CA GLY A 385 6.43 0.97 -20.41
C GLY A 385 7.81 0.97 -19.72
N PRO A 386 8.68 1.94 -20.05
CA PRO A 386 9.99 2.07 -19.42
C PRO A 386 9.88 2.28 -17.91
N LEU A 387 10.82 1.72 -17.15
CA LEU A 387 10.92 1.93 -15.71
C LEU A 387 11.18 3.41 -15.41
N THR A 388 10.33 4.00 -14.57
CA THR A 388 10.44 5.38 -14.09
C THR A 388 10.11 5.41 -12.61
N ALA A 389 10.75 6.32 -11.87
CA ALA A 389 10.45 6.56 -10.46
C ALA A 389 9.34 7.61 -10.33
N GLY A 390 8.32 7.29 -9.53
CA GLY A 390 7.37 8.25 -9.03
C GLY A 390 7.99 9.18 -7.97
N GLN A 391 7.13 9.97 -7.31
CA GLN A 391 7.57 10.86 -6.24
C GLN A 391 8.03 10.07 -5.00
N ARG A 392 9.14 10.50 -4.41
CA ARG A 392 9.62 9.98 -3.12
C ARG A 392 8.70 10.47 -2.00
N THR A 393 8.13 9.54 -1.25
CA THR A 393 7.23 9.82 -0.11
C THR A 393 7.95 9.60 1.21
N ASP A 394 7.93 10.59 2.11
CA ASP A 394 8.41 10.46 3.48
C ASP A 394 7.33 9.79 4.36
N ARG A 395 7.62 8.56 4.81
CA ARG A 395 6.75 7.78 5.68
C ARG A 395 7.15 7.87 7.17
N GLY A 396 7.93 8.88 7.55
CA GLY A 396 8.28 9.19 8.93
C GLY A 396 9.61 8.61 9.39
N ALA A 397 9.97 8.93 10.63
CA ALA A 397 11.19 8.51 11.31
C ALA A 397 10.85 7.79 12.61
N ASP A 398 11.60 6.74 12.94
CA ASP A 398 11.51 6.07 14.25
C ASP A 398 12.90 5.63 14.69
N ALA A 399 13.59 6.49 15.43
CA ALA A 399 14.95 6.23 15.90
C ALA A 399 15.05 5.07 16.91
N LYS A 400 13.92 4.63 17.50
CA LYS A 400 13.91 3.49 18.43
C LYS A 400 13.99 2.16 17.68
N ASP A 401 13.23 2.06 16.59
CA ASP A 401 13.19 0.86 15.76
C ASP A 401 14.33 0.83 14.74
N PHE A 402 14.72 2.01 14.24
CA PHE A 402 15.74 2.17 13.20
C PHE A 402 16.86 3.08 13.72
N PRO A 403 17.87 2.53 14.42
CA PRO A 403 18.98 3.31 14.92
C PRO A 403 19.79 3.94 13.78
N ALA A 404 20.45 5.06 14.07
CA ALA A 404 21.14 5.87 13.06
C ALA A 404 22.46 5.28 12.54
N ALA A 405 22.96 4.19 13.13
CA ALA A 405 24.17 3.49 12.69
C ALA A 405 23.80 2.12 12.10
N PRO A 406 24.17 1.83 10.83
CA PRO A 406 23.94 0.52 10.24
C PRO A 406 24.78 -0.54 10.95
N GLY A 407 24.19 -1.70 11.20
CA GLY A 407 24.86 -2.78 11.94
C GLY A 407 24.00 -4.04 12.04
N ALA A 408 24.43 -4.97 12.91
CA ALA A 408 23.74 -6.23 13.17
C ALA A 408 22.26 -6.03 13.56
N ASP A 409 21.92 -4.87 14.14
CA ASP A 409 20.60 -4.56 14.66
C ASP A 409 19.63 -3.96 13.61
N THR A 410 20.06 -3.84 12.34
CA THR A 410 19.21 -3.31 11.26
C THR A 410 17.99 -4.23 11.06
N PRO A 411 16.74 -3.73 11.18
CA PRO A 411 15.55 -4.56 11.08
C PRO A 411 15.42 -5.29 9.74
N ASP A 412 14.90 -6.51 9.78
CA ASP A 412 14.52 -7.30 8.60
C ASP A 412 13.15 -6.78 8.11
N ILE A 413 13.16 -5.95 7.06
CA ILE A 413 11.95 -5.34 6.48
C ILE A 413 11.45 -6.18 5.30
N GLN A 414 10.16 -6.49 5.28
CA GLN A 414 9.53 -7.22 4.18
C GLN A 414 8.22 -6.57 3.79
N ALA A 415 8.05 -6.32 2.48
CA ALA A 415 6.77 -5.90 1.94
C ALA A 415 5.84 -7.11 1.75
N THR A 416 4.58 -6.94 2.14
CA THR A 416 3.55 -7.99 2.01
C THR A 416 3.08 -8.20 0.58
N GLY A 417 3.28 -7.21 -0.31
CA GLY A 417 2.66 -7.17 -1.64
C GLY A 417 1.24 -6.61 -1.65
N ASP A 418 0.72 -6.10 -0.52
CA ASP A 418 -0.55 -5.35 -0.45
C ASP A 418 -0.39 -3.92 0.09
N GLY A 419 0.82 -3.37 -0.04
CA GLY A 419 1.15 -2.02 0.38
C GLY A 419 1.57 -1.88 1.86
N ARG A 420 1.48 -2.96 2.64
CA ARG A 420 2.01 -3.03 4.00
C ARG A 420 3.49 -3.39 4.04
N LEU A 421 4.13 -2.97 5.13
CA LEU A 421 5.46 -3.42 5.51
C LEU A 421 5.37 -4.12 6.87
N VAL A 422 6.09 -5.23 6.99
CA VAL A 422 6.29 -5.91 8.27
C VAL A 422 7.78 -5.98 8.51
N TYR A 423 8.22 -5.65 9.72
CA TYR A 423 9.62 -5.74 10.07
C TYR A 423 9.84 -6.41 11.42
N ARG A 424 10.96 -7.13 11.51
CA ARG A 424 11.43 -7.79 12.73
C ARG A 424 12.64 -7.05 13.28
N LEU A 425 12.54 -6.61 14.54
CA LEU A 425 13.64 -6.00 15.29
C LEU A 425 14.64 -7.07 15.77
N ALA A 426 15.84 -6.63 16.13
CA ALA A 426 16.90 -7.50 16.65
C ALA A 426 16.47 -8.31 17.90
N ASP A 427 15.59 -7.75 18.74
CA ASP A 427 15.06 -8.40 19.94
C ASP A 427 13.90 -9.39 19.67
N GLY A 428 13.61 -9.63 18.38
CA GLY A 428 12.57 -10.51 17.86
C GLY A 428 11.18 -9.88 17.76
N THR A 429 10.98 -8.65 18.22
CA THR A 429 9.67 -7.97 18.13
C THR A 429 9.27 -7.76 16.67
N VAL A 430 8.04 -8.13 16.33
CA VAL A 430 7.47 -7.94 14.99
C VAL A 430 6.51 -6.75 14.98
N LYS A 431 6.69 -5.87 13.99
CA LYS A 431 5.88 -4.68 13.79
C LYS A 431 5.30 -4.61 12.38
N VAL A 432 4.15 -3.95 12.27
CA VAL A 432 3.37 -3.85 11.03
C VAL A 432 3.06 -2.39 10.77
N LEU A 433 3.44 -1.92 9.59
CA LEU A 433 3.04 -0.63 9.06
C LEU A 433 1.97 -0.87 8.00
N ASP A 434 0.75 -0.39 8.28
CA ASP A 434 -0.39 -0.58 7.40
C ASP A 434 -0.23 0.17 6.07
N GLU A 435 -1.09 -0.12 5.10
CA GLU A 435 -1.03 0.44 3.74
C GLU A 435 -1.07 1.98 3.78
N GLY A 436 -0.09 2.64 3.17
CA GLY A 436 0.04 4.10 3.21
C GLY A 436 0.39 4.70 4.59
N GLY A 437 0.53 3.89 5.64
CA GLY A 437 0.82 4.35 6.99
C GLY A 437 2.20 5.02 7.14
N LYS A 438 2.36 5.81 8.21
CA LYS A 438 3.64 6.43 8.62
C LYS A 438 4.16 5.82 9.92
N LEU A 439 5.47 5.81 10.11
CA LEU A 439 6.11 5.44 11.37
C LEU A 439 5.65 6.36 12.52
N PRO A 440 5.58 5.86 13.78
CA PRO A 440 5.96 4.52 14.23
C PRO A 440 4.91 3.45 13.86
N ALA A 441 5.36 2.23 13.57
CA ALA A 441 4.48 1.11 13.24
C ALA A 441 3.90 0.43 14.49
N ARG A 442 2.77 -0.28 14.35
CA ARG A 442 2.15 -1.02 15.46
C ARG A 442 2.84 -2.35 15.73
N THR A 443 2.87 -2.77 16.98
CA THR A 443 3.42 -4.07 17.40
C THR A 443 2.40 -5.18 17.19
N LEU A 444 2.81 -6.30 16.57
CA LEU A 444 1.94 -7.46 16.30
C LEU A 444 1.72 -8.35 17.55
N GLY A 445 2.44 -8.09 18.64
CA GLY A 445 2.32 -8.83 19.90
C GLY A 445 3.05 -10.18 19.90
N VAL A 446 3.90 -10.44 18.91
CA VAL A 446 4.68 -11.67 18.77
C VAL A 446 6.19 -11.38 18.81
N LYS A 447 6.94 -12.34 19.35
CA LYS A 447 8.41 -12.38 19.25
C LYS A 447 8.84 -13.59 18.44
N ALA A 448 9.68 -13.37 17.44
CA ALA A 448 10.07 -14.38 16.45
C ALA A 448 11.57 -14.28 16.12
N ASP A 449 12.17 -15.38 15.68
CA ASP A 449 13.50 -15.41 15.04
C ASP A 449 13.40 -15.45 13.50
N ALA A 450 12.26 -15.91 12.97
CA ALA A 450 11.99 -15.96 11.53
C ALA A 450 10.65 -15.29 11.16
N LEU A 451 10.64 -14.61 10.00
CA LEU A 451 9.48 -13.89 9.44
C LEU A 451 9.34 -14.19 7.95
N ARG A 452 8.11 -14.46 7.50
CA ARG A 452 7.70 -14.49 6.09
C ARG A 452 6.34 -13.82 5.95
N VAL A 453 6.16 -13.01 4.91
CA VAL A 453 4.91 -12.26 4.70
C VAL A 453 4.37 -12.42 3.29
N SER A 454 3.06 -12.32 3.16
CA SER A 454 2.37 -12.24 1.86
C SER A 454 0.92 -11.81 2.06
N GLY A 455 0.48 -10.79 1.32
CA GLY A 455 -0.85 -10.20 1.45
C GLY A 455 -1.19 -9.86 2.90
N ARG A 456 -2.31 -10.39 3.39
CA ARG A 456 -2.76 -10.17 4.77
C ARG A 456 -2.17 -11.07 5.83
N TYR A 457 -1.13 -11.84 5.51
CA TYR A 457 -0.60 -12.81 6.46
C TYR A 457 0.86 -12.54 6.79
N ALA A 458 1.18 -12.72 8.08
CA ALA A 458 2.55 -12.83 8.57
C ALA A 458 2.75 -14.19 9.25
N ALA A 459 3.63 -15.00 8.68
CA ALA A 459 4.10 -16.25 9.26
C ALA A 459 5.34 -15.96 10.10
N THR A 460 5.29 -16.38 11.36
CA THR A 460 6.35 -16.16 12.34
C THR A 460 6.70 -17.47 13.03
N ARG A 461 7.96 -17.60 13.43
CA ARG A 461 8.45 -18.71 14.22
C ARG A 461 9.46 -18.19 15.22
N LYS A 462 9.52 -18.81 16.39
CA LYS A 462 10.60 -18.65 17.37
C LYS A 462 11.33 -20.00 17.48
N GLN A 463 12.64 -19.99 17.70
CA GLN A 463 13.40 -21.23 17.83
C GLN A 463 12.80 -22.18 18.89
N GLY A 464 12.53 -23.43 18.48
CA GLY A 464 11.88 -24.44 19.32
C GLY A 464 10.34 -24.40 19.31
N ASP A 465 9.73 -23.37 18.74
CA ASP A 465 8.27 -23.20 18.66
C ASP A 465 7.72 -23.57 17.28
N SER A 466 6.39 -23.78 17.25
CA SER A 466 5.58 -23.92 16.04
C SER A 466 5.59 -22.66 15.16
N VAL A 467 5.48 -22.85 13.85
CA VAL A 467 5.14 -21.75 12.92
C VAL A 467 3.71 -21.27 13.21
N ARG A 468 3.51 -19.95 13.33
CA ARG A 468 2.22 -19.29 13.52
C ARG A 468 1.95 -18.31 12.40
N VAL A 469 0.75 -18.34 11.83
CA VAL A 469 0.31 -17.37 10.82
C VAL A 469 -0.72 -16.45 11.43
N THR A 470 -0.43 -15.15 11.40
CA THR A 470 -1.31 -14.09 11.92
C THR A 470 -1.94 -13.36 10.75
N ASP A 471 -3.26 -13.21 10.78
CA ASP A 471 -3.99 -12.30 9.90
C ASP A 471 -3.75 -10.87 10.37
N LEU A 472 -3.16 -10.07 9.50
CA LEU A 472 -2.72 -8.71 9.79
C LEU A 472 -3.88 -7.71 9.84
N ASP A 473 -5.04 -8.02 9.26
CA ASP A 473 -6.22 -7.17 9.29
C ASP A 473 -6.91 -7.27 10.66
N THR A 474 -6.97 -8.47 11.23
CA THR A 474 -7.67 -8.74 12.51
C THR A 474 -6.72 -8.86 13.71
N GLY A 475 -5.43 -9.12 13.47
CA GLY A 475 -4.46 -9.48 14.51
C GLY A 475 -4.61 -10.91 15.05
N ALA A 476 -5.53 -11.72 14.51
CA ALA A 476 -5.78 -13.07 14.98
C ALA A 476 -4.79 -14.08 14.40
N VAL A 477 -4.37 -15.05 15.22
CA VAL A 477 -3.63 -16.22 14.74
C VAL A 477 -4.61 -17.16 14.04
N VAL A 478 -4.47 -17.32 12.73
CA VAL A 478 -5.36 -18.16 11.89
C VAL A 478 -4.84 -19.59 11.71
N TYR A 479 -3.52 -19.79 11.90
CA TYR A 479 -2.91 -21.11 11.78
C TYR A 479 -1.75 -21.28 12.76
N THR A 480 -1.60 -22.49 13.31
CA THR A 480 -0.44 -22.94 14.10
C THR A 480 -0.04 -24.33 13.62
N GLY A 481 1.23 -24.49 13.22
CA GLY A 481 1.74 -25.72 12.59
C GLY A 481 2.88 -26.39 13.35
N THR A 482 3.71 -27.14 12.63
CA THR A 482 4.93 -27.77 13.17
C THR A 482 6.05 -26.75 13.38
N GLY A 483 7.02 -27.10 14.23
CA GLY A 483 8.22 -26.28 14.43
C GLY A 483 9.24 -26.52 13.32
N SER A 484 9.14 -25.79 12.21
CA SER A 484 10.06 -25.88 11.08
C SER A 484 10.84 -24.58 10.90
N SER A 485 12.13 -24.67 10.58
CA SER A 485 12.95 -23.51 10.17
C SER A 485 12.75 -23.14 8.70
N ALA A 486 12.32 -24.11 7.87
CA ALA A 486 12.08 -23.94 6.46
C ALA A 486 10.58 -23.74 6.21
N PHE A 487 10.16 -22.48 6.08
CA PHE A 487 8.78 -22.15 5.72
C PHE A 487 8.71 -20.92 4.81
N ALA A 488 7.66 -20.86 4.00
CA ALA A 488 7.37 -19.75 3.10
C ALA A 488 5.86 -19.52 3.03
N LEU A 489 5.46 -18.29 2.74
CA LEU A 489 4.05 -17.90 2.67
C LEU A 489 3.79 -17.21 1.34
N SER A 490 2.78 -17.63 0.58
CA SER A 490 2.32 -17.01 -0.66
C SER A 490 0.80 -16.89 -0.64
N GLY A 491 0.30 -15.70 -0.32
CA GLY A 491 -1.10 -15.46 0.04
C GLY A 491 -1.56 -16.39 1.16
N SER A 492 -2.66 -17.10 0.94
CA SER A 492 -3.21 -18.07 1.92
C SER A 492 -2.50 -19.41 1.94
N THR A 493 -1.48 -19.62 1.09
CA THR A 493 -0.71 -20.87 1.05
C THR A 493 0.56 -20.76 1.89
N LEU A 494 0.65 -21.57 2.95
CA LEU A 494 1.86 -21.81 3.72
C LEU A 494 2.57 -23.07 3.20
N TRP A 495 3.83 -22.92 2.82
CA TRP A 495 4.75 -24.04 2.61
C TRP A 495 5.55 -24.25 3.89
N ILE A 496 5.53 -25.47 4.42
CA ILE A 496 6.23 -25.81 5.66
C ILE A 496 7.00 -27.12 5.51
N GLY A 497 8.27 -27.10 5.92
CA GLY A 497 9.12 -28.29 5.94
C GLY A 497 8.73 -29.26 7.05
N GLY A 498 8.71 -30.56 6.75
CA GLY A 498 8.38 -31.63 7.69
C GLY A 498 9.59 -32.51 8.00
N GLU A 499 9.65 -33.68 7.35
CA GLU A 499 10.79 -34.60 7.38
C GLU A 499 12.00 -34.01 6.62
N PRO A 500 13.22 -34.52 6.83
CA PRO A 500 14.39 -34.09 6.08
C PRO A 500 14.15 -34.14 4.57
N GLY A 501 14.19 -32.96 3.94
CA GLY A 501 14.01 -32.82 2.50
C GLY A 501 12.58 -32.84 2.01
N ASP A 502 11.59 -32.64 2.88
CA ASP A 502 10.19 -32.58 2.50
C ASP A 502 9.52 -31.26 2.88
N ALA A 503 8.67 -30.72 2.00
CA ALA A 503 7.80 -29.59 2.28
C ALA A 503 6.39 -29.77 1.71
N GLN A 504 5.37 -29.37 2.47
CA GLN A 504 3.95 -29.47 2.11
C GLN A 504 3.28 -28.10 2.07
N ALA A 505 2.35 -27.94 1.12
CA ALA A 505 1.48 -26.76 1.03
C ALA A 505 0.20 -26.92 1.88
N ILE A 506 -0.14 -25.88 2.64
CA ILE A 506 -1.29 -25.83 3.57
C ILE A 506 -2.07 -24.53 3.31
N ASP A 507 -3.40 -24.62 3.25
CA ASP A 507 -4.27 -23.43 3.29
C ASP A 507 -4.41 -22.95 4.74
N VAL A 508 -3.89 -21.77 5.04
CA VAL A 508 -3.86 -21.21 6.41
C VAL A 508 -5.25 -20.88 6.95
N ARG A 509 -6.27 -20.74 6.08
CA ARG A 509 -7.65 -20.41 6.47
C ARG A 509 -8.39 -21.64 6.96
N THR A 510 -8.08 -22.81 6.41
CA THR A 510 -8.76 -24.08 6.72
C THR A 510 -7.89 -25.07 7.49
N GLY A 511 -6.58 -24.85 7.52
CA GLY A 511 -5.59 -25.78 8.06
C GLY A 511 -5.39 -27.05 7.23
N LYS A 512 -6.04 -27.17 6.06
CA LYS A 512 -5.99 -28.39 5.24
C LYS A 512 -4.79 -28.38 4.30
N ALA A 513 -4.18 -29.56 4.12
CA ALA A 513 -3.16 -29.77 3.11
C ALA A 513 -3.73 -29.63 1.69
N LEU A 514 -2.98 -28.99 0.80
CA LEU A 514 -3.37 -28.75 -0.60
C LEU A 514 -2.92 -29.86 -1.55
N GLY A 515 -2.36 -30.96 -1.04
CA GLY A 515 -1.90 -32.09 -1.85
C GLY A 515 -0.61 -31.86 -2.65
N LYS A 516 -0.02 -30.65 -2.60
CA LYS A 516 1.27 -30.34 -3.23
C LYS A 516 2.43 -30.59 -2.26
N ARG A 517 3.49 -31.21 -2.76
CA ARG A 517 4.63 -31.67 -1.96
C ARG A 517 5.94 -31.53 -2.74
N ILE A 518 7.00 -31.12 -2.06
CA ILE A 518 8.37 -31.02 -2.58
C ILE A 518 9.20 -32.05 -1.85
N THR A 519 10.00 -32.83 -2.59
CA THR A 519 10.95 -33.76 -2.01
C THR A 519 12.32 -33.57 -2.64
N VAL A 520 13.33 -33.29 -1.81
CA VAL A 520 14.72 -33.05 -2.20
C VAL A 520 15.67 -33.90 -1.34
N PRO A 521 16.86 -34.28 -1.85
CA PRO A 521 17.76 -35.18 -1.14
C PRO A 521 18.64 -34.46 -0.09
N CYS A 522 18.09 -33.49 0.64
CA CYS A 522 18.81 -32.72 1.67
C CYS A 522 17.86 -32.03 2.65
N LEU A 523 18.36 -31.72 3.86
CA LEU A 523 17.60 -30.95 4.84
C LEU A 523 17.42 -29.50 4.36
N MET A 524 16.17 -29.09 4.16
CA MET A 524 15.85 -27.71 3.79
C MET A 524 16.11 -26.77 4.97
N THR A 525 16.85 -25.70 4.71
CA THR A 525 17.16 -24.65 5.69
C THR A 525 16.37 -23.38 5.45
N SER A 526 15.96 -23.13 4.20
CA SER A 526 15.18 -21.96 3.80
C SER A 526 14.18 -22.33 2.72
N LEU A 527 13.00 -21.72 2.81
CA LEU A 527 12.00 -21.72 1.75
C LEU A 527 11.59 -20.29 1.43
N GLN A 528 11.32 -20.06 0.15
CA GLN A 528 10.62 -18.89 -0.38
C GLN A 528 9.59 -19.39 -1.38
N ALA A 529 8.43 -18.74 -1.46
CA ALA A 529 7.36 -19.16 -2.34
C ALA A 529 6.73 -17.94 -2.97
N GLN A 530 6.45 -17.99 -4.27
CA GLN A 530 5.70 -16.95 -4.95
C GLN A 530 4.81 -17.58 -6.01
N GLY A 531 3.50 -17.49 -5.80
CA GLY A 531 2.52 -17.99 -6.75
C GLY A 531 2.77 -19.45 -7.13
N GLY A 532 3.32 -19.65 -8.33
CA GLY A 532 3.63 -20.97 -8.89
C GLY A 532 4.95 -21.59 -8.42
N ASP A 533 5.89 -20.81 -7.88
CA ASP A 533 7.26 -21.24 -7.65
C ASP A 533 7.61 -21.34 -6.17
N VAL A 534 8.39 -22.36 -5.82
CA VAL A 534 8.93 -22.54 -4.47
C VAL A 534 10.43 -22.76 -4.54
N TYR A 535 11.19 -21.75 -4.13
CA TYR A 535 12.64 -21.85 -3.98
C TYR A 535 12.98 -22.53 -2.66
N TRP A 536 13.89 -23.51 -2.74
CA TRP A 536 14.44 -24.22 -1.59
C TRP A 536 15.95 -24.11 -1.57
N GLU A 537 16.49 -24.01 -0.36
CA GLU A 537 17.92 -24.03 -0.08
C GLU A 537 18.19 -25.08 1.00
N CYS A 538 19.29 -25.82 0.82
CA CYS A 538 19.80 -26.79 1.78
C CYS A 538 21.11 -26.31 2.40
N ASP A 539 21.63 -27.04 3.39
CA ASP A 539 22.94 -26.74 3.99
C ASP A 539 24.05 -26.60 2.93
N ARG A 540 24.50 -25.33 2.77
CA ARG A 540 25.60 -24.71 1.98
C ARG A 540 25.79 -25.05 0.49
N ASP A 541 25.31 -26.17 -0.04
CA ASP A 541 25.79 -26.64 -1.36
C ASP A 541 24.69 -26.94 -2.40
N LYS A 542 23.41 -26.87 -2.05
CA LYS A 542 22.31 -27.15 -2.99
C LYS A 542 21.15 -26.18 -2.84
N SER A 543 20.63 -25.73 -3.98
CA SER A 543 19.38 -24.98 -4.05
C SER A 543 18.59 -25.41 -5.28
N GLY A 544 17.34 -24.97 -5.38
CA GLY A 544 16.54 -25.19 -6.57
C GLY A 544 15.16 -24.55 -6.46
N VAL A 545 14.36 -24.74 -7.51
CA VAL A 545 12.98 -24.26 -7.58
C VAL A 545 12.06 -25.41 -7.97
N TYR A 546 10.95 -25.51 -7.24
CA TYR A 546 9.83 -26.38 -7.56
C TYR A 546 8.72 -25.58 -8.23
N ASP A 547 8.40 -25.93 -9.47
CA ASP A 547 7.24 -25.43 -10.21
C ASP A 547 6.00 -26.22 -9.77
N THR A 548 5.09 -25.55 -9.08
CA THR A 548 3.88 -26.15 -8.51
C THR A 548 2.77 -26.41 -9.52
N ALA A 549 2.89 -25.91 -10.75
CA ALA A 549 1.98 -26.19 -11.85
C ALA A 549 2.47 -27.40 -12.65
N ALA A 550 3.77 -27.47 -12.94
CA ALA A 550 4.39 -28.62 -13.62
C ALA A 550 4.64 -29.82 -12.68
N GLY A 551 4.67 -29.60 -11.37
CA GLY A 551 5.05 -30.60 -10.39
C GLY A 551 6.53 -31.01 -10.51
N LYS A 552 7.39 -30.09 -10.99
CA LYS A 552 8.77 -30.39 -11.38
C LYS A 552 9.76 -29.61 -10.52
N ASN A 553 10.81 -30.29 -10.07
CA ASN A 553 11.94 -29.67 -9.38
C ASN A 553 13.10 -29.41 -10.34
N THR A 554 13.70 -28.23 -10.26
CA THR A 554 14.88 -27.83 -11.04
C THR A 554 16.00 -27.45 -10.07
N ASP A 555 17.13 -28.13 -10.15
CA ASP A 555 18.31 -27.82 -9.34
C ASP A 555 18.99 -26.53 -9.86
N LEU A 556 19.42 -25.70 -8.93
CA LEU A 556 20.18 -24.47 -9.18
C LEU A 556 21.56 -24.56 -8.48
N PRO A 557 22.55 -23.76 -8.93
CA PRO A 557 23.80 -23.61 -8.19
C PRO A 557 23.54 -23.23 -6.72
N ALA A 558 24.51 -23.51 -5.85
CA ALA A 558 24.40 -23.08 -4.45
C ALA A 558 24.40 -21.55 -4.37
N HIS A 559 23.27 -20.97 -3.98
CA HIS A 559 23.08 -19.54 -3.83
C HIS A 559 22.75 -19.22 -2.35
N GLN A 560 23.75 -18.76 -1.59
CA GLN A 560 23.52 -18.36 -0.20
C GLN A 560 22.85 -16.99 -0.14
N GLY A 561 21.76 -16.89 0.62
CA GLY A 561 21.05 -15.62 0.78
C GLY A 561 20.38 -15.14 -0.50
N ALA A 562 20.01 -16.05 -1.40
CA ALA A 562 19.28 -15.73 -2.62
C ALA A 562 17.86 -15.26 -2.31
N LEU A 563 17.26 -14.49 -3.22
CA LEU A 563 15.86 -14.06 -3.15
C LEU A 563 15.09 -14.53 -4.38
N LEU A 564 13.92 -15.15 -4.16
CA LEU A 564 13.00 -15.54 -5.22
C LEU A 564 12.21 -14.31 -5.69
N GLY A 565 12.35 -13.99 -6.98
CA GLY A 565 11.50 -13.06 -7.70
C GLY A 565 10.43 -13.79 -8.53
N ASP A 566 9.71 -13.05 -9.37
CA ASP A 566 8.73 -13.63 -10.29
C ASP A 566 9.43 -14.27 -11.51
N GLY A 567 9.65 -15.59 -11.45
CA GLY A 567 10.30 -16.38 -12.51
C GLY A 567 11.84 -16.40 -12.46
N TYR A 568 12.47 -15.81 -11.45
CA TYR A 568 13.94 -15.77 -11.33
C TYR A 568 14.41 -15.87 -9.88
N VAL A 569 15.68 -16.21 -9.68
CA VAL A 569 16.36 -16.14 -8.39
C VAL A 569 17.50 -15.13 -8.47
N ALA A 570 17.46 -14.10 -7.63
CA ALA A 570 18.53 -13.11 -7.48
C ALA A 570 19.52 -13.55 -6.39
N TRP A 571 20.81 -13.38 -6.65
CA TRP A 571 21.87 -13.79 -5.73
C TRP A 571 23.13 -12.95 -5.94
N GLN A 572 23.94 -12.83 -4.90
CA GLN A 572 25.18 -12.06 -4.92
C GLN A 572 26.37 -12.96 -4.62
N LYS A 573 27.46 -12.75 -5.35
CA LYS A 573 28.75 -13.40 -5.10
C LYS A 573 29.90 -12.48 -5.53
N ASP A 574 30.96 -12.40 -4.72
CA ASP A 574 32.19 -11.68 -5.05
C ASP A 574 31.97 -10.21 -5.48
N GLY A 575 30.97 -9.54 -4.91
CA GLY A 575 30.63 -8.15 -5.23
C GLY A 575 29.61 -7.99 -6.37
N GLU A 576 29.24 -9.07 -7.04
CA GLU A 576 28.40 -9.05 -8.24
C GLU A 576 27.00 -9.62 -7.94
N LEU A 577 25.97 -8.82 -8.19
CA LEU A 577 24.57 -9.21 -8.13
C LEU A 577 24.14 -9.77 -9.48
N SER A 578 23.53 -10.94 -9.47
CA SER A 578 23.09 -11.66 -10.67
C SER A 578 21.71 -12.28 -10.48
N VAL A 579 21.06 -12.61 -11.59
CA VAL A 579 19.78 -13.33 -11.64
C VAL A 579 19.92 -14.61 -12.46
N THR A 580 19.20 -15.65 -12.03
CA THR A 580 19.08 -16.93 -12.73
C THR A 580 17.61 -17.19 -13.07
N ASP A 581 17.30 -17.48 -14.34
CA ASP A 581 15.97 -17.91 -14.80
C ASP A 581 15.63 -19.31 -14.23
N VAL A 582 14.38 -19.51 -13.78
CA VAL A 582 13.91 -20.77 -13.17
C VAL A 582 13.02 -21.62 -14.10
N HIS A 583 12.60 -21.10 -15.26
CA HIS A 583 11.65 -21.73 -16.20
C HIS A 583 12.28 -22.21 -17.52
N GLY A 584 13.46 -21.72 -17.95
CA GLY A 584 14.09 -22.23 -19.17
C GLY A 584 15.41 -21.60 -19.58
N GLY A 585 16.48 -22.42 -19.60
CA GLY A 585 17.84 -22.03 -19.97
C GLY A 585 18.60 -21.50 -18.76
N THR A 586 19.55 -22.27 -18.23
CA THR A 586 20.36 -21.97 -17.03
C THR A 586 21.34 -20.80 -17.23
N GLY A 587 20.90 -19.72 -17.86
CA GLY A 587 21.68 -18.51 -18.08
C GLY A 587 21.63 -17.64 -16.82
N THR A 588 22.80 -17.18 -16.40
CA THR A 588 22.93 -16.13 -15.40
C THR A 588 23.05 -14.79 -16.10
N HIS A 589 22.31 -13.78 -15.67
CA HIS A 589 22.46 -12.39 -16.11
C HIS A 589 23.01 -11.53 -14.97
N LYS A 590 23.98 -10.67 -15.28
CA LYS A 590 24.60 -9.77 -14.33
C LYS A 590 23.77 -8.50 -14.23
N VAL A 591 23.44 -8.10 -13.00
CA VAL A 591 22.61 -6.93 -12.72
C VAL A 591 23.45 -5.72 -12.33
N GLY A 592 24.31 -5.86 -11.32
CA GLY A 592 25.03 -4.70 -10.77
C GLY A 592 25.94 -5.05 -9.60
N LYS A 593 26.45 -4.02 -8.92
CA LYS A 593 27.38 -4.16 -7.78
C LYS A 593 26.86 -3.43 -6.54
N PRO A 594 26.14 -4.11 -5.63
CA PRO A 594 25.68 -3.49 -4.40
C PRO A 594 26.86 -3.13 -3.49
N ALA A 595 26.79 -1.97 -2.82
CA ALA A 595 27.76 -1.59 -1.80
C ALA A 595 27.74 -2.54 -0.59
N VAL A 596 26.56 -3.09 -0.27
CA VAL A 596 26.37 -4.08 0.79
C VAL A 596 25.88 -5.39 0.19
N ALA A 597 26.66 -6.46 0.35
CA ALA A 597 26.36 -7.78 -0.24
C ALA A 597 25.14 -8.49 0.35
N LYS A 598 24.50 -7.95 1.38
CA LYS A 598 23.43 -8.61 2.14
C LYS A 598 22.03 -8.28 1.58
N PRO A 599 21.17 -9.28 1.30
CA PRO A 599 19.79 -9.06 0.88
C PRO A 599 19.01 -8.28 1.94
N GLY A 600 18.15 -7.38 1.50
CA GLY A 600 17.37 -6.46 2.33
C GLY A 600 18.15 -5.28 2.91
N GLN A 601 19.49 -5.23 2.75
CA GLN A 601 20.33 -4.11 3.20
C GLN A 601 21.04 -3.39 2.06
N GLY A 602 21.56 -4.11 1.07
CA GLY A 602 22.15 -3.50 -0.13
C GLY A 602 21.51 -3.90 -1.45
N TRP A 603 20.70 -4.97 -1.47
CA TRP A 603 19.92 -5.36 -2.64
C TRP A 603 18.64 -6.13 -2.25
N THR A 604 17.67 -6.18 -3.15
CA THR A 604 16.40 -6.88 -2.97
C THR A 604 15.81 -7.30 -4.33
N ALA A 605 14.90 -8.27 -4.33
CA ALA A 605 14.17 -8.71 -5.52
C ALA A 605 12.70 -8.32 -5.39
N ASP A 606 12.08 -7.86 -6.47
CA ASP A 606 10.62 -7.75 -6.52
C ASP A 606 10.04 -9.16 -6.58
N ARG A 607 9.49 -9.59 -5.46
CA ARG A 607 8.85 -10.89 -5.37
C ARG A 607 7.57 -10.97 -6.20
N PHE A 608 6.93 -9.85 -6.54
CA PHE A 608 5.66 -9.79 -7.28
C PHE A 608 5.84 -9.19 -8.68
N GLY A 609 7.07 -9.05 -9.15
CA GLY A 609 7.39 -8.44 -10.43
C GLY A 609 8.78 -8.84 -10.93
N GLY A 610 9.14 -8.35 -12.11
CA GLY A 610 10.37 -8.74 -12.80
C GLY A 610 11.62 -7.96 -12.39
N ALA A 611 11.61 -7.09 -11.39
CA ALA A 611 12.70 -6.15 -11.14
C ALA A 611 13.57 -6.52 -9.92
N VAL A 612 14.86 -6.19 -9.97
CA VAL A 612 15.83 -6.28 -8.88
C VAL A 612 16.31 -4.88 -8.54
N ALA A 613 16.46 -4.57 -7.26
CA ALA A 613 16.97 -3.27 -6.80
C ALA A 613 18.24 -3.42 -5.97
N TYR A 614 19.19 -2.49 -6.13
CA TYR A 614 20.42 -2.45 -5.34
C TYR A 614 20.91 -1.03 -5.08
N VAL A 615 21.68 -0.84 -4.01
CA VAL A 615 22.26 0.44 -3.60
C VAL A 615 23.75 0.41 -3.90
N ASP A 616 24.24 1.40 -4.64
CA ASP A 616 25.65 1.51 -4.98
C ASP A 616 26.50 2.20 -3.88
N ALA A 617 27.78 2.42 -4.16
CA ALA A 617 28.72 3.02 -3.22
C ALA A 617 28.47 4.53 -2.99
N GLN A 618 27.72 5.18 -3.87
CA GLN A 618 27.34 6.58 -3.80
C GLN A 618 26.04 6.77 -3.00
N GLY A 619 25.30 5.68 -2.75
CA GLY A 619 24.00 5.69 -2.07
C GLY A 619 22.83 5.80 -3.03
N ASP A 620 23.08 5.77 -4.35
CA ASP A 620 22.03 5.77 -5.36
C ASP A 620 21.39 4.37 -5.42
N THR A 621 20.08 4.32 -5.56
CA THR A 621 19.33 3.06 -5.67
C THR A 621 19.03 2.79 -7.13
N HIS A 622 19.57 1.69 -7.64
CA HIS A 622 19.32 1.22 -8.99
C HIS A 622 18.22 0.18 -9.00
N VAL A 623 17.35 0.23 -10.01
CA VAL A 623 16.30 -0.75 -10.26
C VAL A 623 16.44 -1.27 -11.69
N ALA A 624 16.74 -2.55 -11.82
CA ALA A 624 17.00 -3.21 -13.09
C ALA A 624 15.96 -4.31 -13.34
N PRO A 625 15.40 -4.42 -14.56
CA PRO A 625 14.63 -5.60 -14.95
C PRO A 625 15.52 -6.86 -14.90
N SER A 626 14.95 -7.99 -14.48
CA SER A 626 15.63 -9.28 -14.47
C SER A 626 15.90 -9.81 -15.89
N GLY A 627 15.12 -9.34 -16.86
CA GLY A 627 15.15 -9.83 -18.25
C GLY A 627 14.51 -11.21 -18.43
N VAL A 628 13.97 -11.80 -17.36
CA VAL A 628 13.29 -13.10 -17.36
C VAL A 628 11.79 -12.91 -17.57
N GLN A 629 11.16 -13.83 -18.29
CA GLN A 629 9.71 -13.84 -18.45
C GLN A 629 9.03 -14.19 -17.13
N SER A 630 8.17 -13.29 -16.66
CA SER A 630 7.39 -13.46 -15.44
C SER A 630 6.27 -14.51 -15.59
N ALA A 631 5.83 -15.10 -14.48
CA ALA A 631 4.78 -16.12 -14.49
C ALA A 631 3.40 -15.50 -14.79
N PRO A 632 2.40 -16.24 -15.32
CA PRO A 632 1.04 -15.72 -15.46
C PRO A 632 0.47 -15.22 -14.11
N VAL A 633 -0.33 -14.15 -14.13
CA VAL A 633 -0.94 -13.60 -12.91
C VAL A 633 -1.88 -14.60 -12.24
N ARG A 634 -1.90 -14.60 -10.90
CA ARG A 634 -2.71 -15.51 -10.09
C ARG A 634 -3.36 -14.77 -8.93
N ALA A 635 -4.50 -15.27 -8.45
CA ALA A 635 -5.03 -14.91 -7.13
C ALA A 635 -4.26 -15.70 -6.05
N LEU A 636 -3.54 -14.99 -5.18
CA LEU A 636 -2.78 -15.57 -4.06
C LEU A 636 -3.67 -15.81 -2.83
N ASP A 637 -4.68 -14.98 -2.66
CA ASP A 637 -5.71 -15.11 -1.63
C ASP A 637 -7.02 -14.49 -2.12
N GLU A 638 -8.11 -14.93 -1.54
CA GLU A 638 -9.46 -14.40 -1.74
C GLU A 638 -10.14 -14.25 -0.37
N ASP A 639 -10.86 -13.14 -0.20
CA ASP A 639 -11.60 -12.84 1.02
C ASP A 639 -13.08 -12.62 0.71
N PHE A 640 -13.80 -13.74 0.70
CA PHE A 640 -15.24 -13.77 0.56
C PHE A 640 -15.81 -15.04 1.19
N PRO A 641 -16.93 -14.97 1.94
CA PRO A 641 -17.54 -16.16 2.49
C PRO A 641 -18.23 -16.98 1.40
N ALA A 642 -18.23 -18.30 1.56
CA ALA A 642 -18.92 -19.22 0.66
C ALA A 642 -20.46 -19.08 0.67
N THR A 643 -21.02 -18.41 1.69
CA THR A 643 -22.47 -18.14 1.80
C THR A 643 -22.69 -16.71 2.30
N VAL A 644 -23.63 -16.00 1.69
CA VAL A 644 -23.97 -14.60 1.99
C VAL A 644 -25.46 -14.44 2.25
N ASP A 645 -25.80 -13.68 3.28
CA ASP A 645 -27.13 -13.09 3.48
C ASP A 645 -27.12 -11.63 3.03
N THR A 646 -27.88 -11.31 1.99
CA THR A 646 -27.92 -9.96 1.38
C THR A 646 -28.64 -8.92 2.24
N LYS A 647 -29.33 -9.33 3.32
CA LYS A 647 -29.88 -8.38 4.31
C LYS A 647 -28.81 -7.74 5.19
N SER A 648 -27.60 -8.29 5.20
CA SER A 648 -26.48 -7.76 5.98
C SER A 648 -25.82 -6.56 5.27
N ALA A 649 -25.07 -5.74 6.03
CA ALA A 649 -24.41 -4.55 5.51
C ALA A 649 -23.49 -4.86 4.31
N ALA A 650 -23.25 -3.82 3.49
CA ALA A 650 -22.33 -3.88 2.36
C ALA A 650 -20.98 -4.48 2.75
N ARG A 651 -20.40 -5.28 1.84
CA ARG A 651 -19.20 -6.08 2.08
C ARG A 651 -18.14 -5.80 1.04
N THR A 652 -16.90 -5.66 1.47
CA THR A 652 -15.76 -5.57 0.56
C THR A 652 -15.28 -6.96 0.20
N VAL A 653 -15.33 -7.30 -1.08
CA VAL A 653 -14.76 -8.52 -1.65
C VAL A 653 -13.33 -8.23 -2.11
N ARG A 654 -12.39 -9.14 -1.85
CA ARG A 654 -10.96 -8.90 -2.14
C ARG A 654 -10.28 -10.10 -2.78
N TRP A 655 -9.44 -9.85 -3.78
CA TRP A 655 -8.57 -10.85 -4.43
C TRP A 655 -7.14 -10.33 -4.55
N TRP A 656 -6.17 -10.96 -3.90
CA TRP A 656 -4.77 -10.55 -3.93
C TRP A 656 -4.08 -11.04 -5.20
N ALA A 657 -3.85 -10.13 -6.15
CA ALA A 657 -3.12 -10.47 -7.37
C ALA A 657 -1.62 -10.70 -7.06
N SER A 658 -1.03 -11.66 -7.76
CA SER A 658 0.39 -12.00 -7.61
C SER A 658 1.36 -10.97 -8.18
N LYS A 659 0.85 -9.95 -8.89
CA LYS A 659 1.61 -8.89 -9.55
C LYS A 659 0.70 -7.68 -9.88
N PRO A 660 1.28 -6.53 -10.29
CA PRO A 660 0.49 -5.36 -10.64
C PRO A 660 -0.41 -5.61 -11.84
N LEU A 661 -1.60 -5.02 -11.81
CA LEU A 661 -2.58 -5.05 -12.88
C LEU A 661 -2.68 -3.68 -13.53
N VAL A 662 -2.93 -3.62 -14.83
CA VAL A 662 -3.27 -2.35 -15.54
C VAL A 662 -4.77 -2.10 -15.56
N SER A 663 -5.56 -3.16 -15.55
CA SER A 663 -7.00 -3.13 -15.45
C SER A 663 -7.52 -4.48 -14.96
N TRP A 664 -8.77 -4.48 -14.52
CA TRP A 664 -9.49 -5.68 -14.16
C TRP A 664 -10.98 -5.51 -14.39
N GLU A 665 -11.67 -6.62 -14.57
CA GLU A 665 -13.12 -6.73 -14.67
C GLU A 665 -13.61 -7.82 -13.71
N ILE A 666 -14.69 -7.55 -13.00
CA ILE A 666 -15.36 -8.48 -12.09
C ILE A 666 -16.78 -8.66 -12.58
N ASP A 667 -17.11 -9.86 -13.01
CA ASP A 667 -18.46 -10.27 -13.34
C ASP A 667 -19.04 -11.12 -12.21
N LEU A 668 -20.21 -10.72 -11.71
CA LEU A 668 -21.06 -11.57 -10.90
C LEU A 668 -21.97 -12.36 -11.82
N VAL A 669 -21.78 -13.67 -11.85
CA VAL A 669 -22.53 -14.59 -12.70
C VAL A 669 -23.52 -15.37 -11.85
N ASP A 670 -24.79 -15.36 -12.24
CA ASP A 670 -25.75 -16.33 -11.76
C ASP A 670 -25.42 -17.70 -12.39
N LEU A 671 -25.06 -18.68 -11.55
CA LEU A 671 -24.64 -19.98 -12.05
C LEU A 671 -25.81 -20.79 -12.62
N ALA A 672 -27.05 -20.40 -12.30
CA ALA A 672 -28.23 -21.02 -12.86
C ALA A 672 -28.44 -20.60 -14.32
N THR A 673 -28.66 -19.30 -14.53
CA THR A 673 -28.95 -18.74 -15.85
C THR A 673 -27.71 -18.51 -16.72
N ARG A 674 -26.50 -18.58 -16.15
CA ARG A 674 -25.23 -18.19 -16.78
C ARG A 674 -25.15 -16.73 -17.19
N ASN A 675 -26.09 -15.91 -16.74
CA ASN A 675 -26.10 -14.49 -17.01
C ASN A 675 -25.19 -13.75 -16.04
N THR A 676 -24.44 -12.78 -16.57
CA THR A 676 -23.77 -11.77 -15.75
C THR A 676 -24.82 -10.81 -15.20
N VAL A 677 -25.04 -10.86 -13.88
CA VAL A 677 -26.00 -10.01 -13.18
C VAL A 677 -25.37 -8.71 -12.67
N ARG A 678 -24.04 -8.66 -12.57
CA ARG A 678 -23.30 -7.43 -12.24
C ARG A 678 -21.93 -7.43 -12.89
N THR A 679 -21.48 -6.28 -13.36
CA THR A 679 -20.10 -6.07 -13.81
C THR A 679 -19.51 -4.87 -13.08
N ALA A 680 -18.25 -4.99 -12.65
CA ALA A 680 -17.45 -3.89 -12.13
C ALA A 680 -16.09 -3.90 -12.83
N THR A 681 -15.54 -2.72 -13.11
CA THR A 681 -14.22 -2.59 -13.73
C THR A 681 -13.34 -1.69 -12.88
N GLY A 682 -12.03 -1.85 -13.05
CA GLY A 682 -11.05 -0.97 -12.44
C GLY A 682 -9.78 -0.84 -13.24
N THR A 683 -8.94 0.09 -12.79
CA THR A 683 -7.70 0.51 -13.44
C THR A 683 -6.49 -0.09 -12.73
N GLU A 684 -5.31 0.52 -12.94
CA GLU A 684 -4.06 0.08 -12.33
C GLU A 684 -4.25 -0.21 -10.83
N THR A 685 -3.89 -1.42 -10.42
CA THR A 685 -4.05 -1.91 -9.05
C THR A 685 -2.83 -2.70 -8.63
N ARG A 686 -2.37 -2.48 -7.39
CA ARG A 686 -1.26 -3.20 -6.76
C ARG A 686 -1.77 -3.91 -5.51
N GLY A 687 -1.46 -5.21 -5.38
CA GLY A 687 -2.01 -6.02 -4.31
C GLY A 687 -3.47 -6.42 -4.58
N PRO A 688 -4.42 -6.21 -3.65
CA PRO A 688 -5.76 -6.74 -3.81
C PRO A 688 -6.65 -5.87 -4.71
N VAL A 689 -7.31 -6.53 -5.65
CA VAL A 689 -8.53 -6.02 -6.30
C VAL A 689 -9.64 -5.99 -5.25
N ARG A 690 -10.35 -4.87 -5.14
CA ARG A 690 -11.39 -4.64 -4.11
C ARG A 690 -12.70 -4.24 -4.77
N LEU A 691 -13.81 -4.83 -4.31
CA LEU A 691 -15.16 -4.45 -4.71
C LEU A 691 -16.05 -4.33 -3.49
N ASP A 692 -16.60 -3.13 -3.24
CA ASP A 692 -17.68 -2.96 -2.27
C ASP A 692 -19.00 -3.38 -2.91
N TRP A 693 -19.60 -4.44 -2.37
CA TRP A 693 -20.83 -5.02 -2.87
C TRP A 693 -21.95 -4.92 -1.85
N ASP A 694 -23.12 -4.48 -2.31
CA ASP A 694 -24.31 -4.16 -1.55
C ASP A 694 -25.39 -5.24 -1.62
N GLY A 695 -25.08 -6.43 -2.13
CA GLY A 695 -26.04 -7.53 -2.27
C GLY A 695 -26.88 -7.48 -3.55
N LYS A 696 -26.63 -6.50 -4.44
CA LYS A 696 -27.51 -6.16 -5.57
C LYS A 696 -26.89 -6.41 -6.93
N ASN A 697 -27.73 -6.55 -7.94
CA ASN A 697 -27.35 -6.61 -9.36
C ASN A 697 -27.08 -5.19 -9.95
N SER A 698 -26.69 -5.10 -11.23
CA SER A 698 -26.42 -3.81 -11.91
C SER A 698 -27.62 -2.86 -11.98
N SER A 699 -28.85 -3.36 -11.84
CA SER A 699 -30.07 -2.54 -11.83
C SER A 699 -30.47 -2.04 -10.44
N GLY A 700 -29.70 -2.40 -9.40
CA GLY A 700 -29.98 -2.05 -8.01
C GLY A 700 -31.04 -2.91 -7.32
N LYS A 701 -31.41 -4.05 -7.91
CA LYS A 701 -32.30 -5.05 -7.30
C LYS A 701 -31.50 -6.05 -6.47
N ASP A 702 -32.09 -6.52 -5.36
CA ASP A 702 -31.52 -7.60 -4.54
C ASP A 702 -31.37 -8.87 -5.38
N LEU A 703 -30.29 -9.63 -5.13
CA LEU A 703 -30.15 -10.93 -5.77
C LEU A 703 -31.10 -11.97 -5.15
N PRO A 704 -31.77 -12.80 -5.98
CA PRO A 704 -32.49 -13.98 -5.52
C PRO A 704 -31.60 -14.98 -4.79
N ALA A 705 -32.22 -15.83 -3.97
CA ALA A 705 -31.53 -16.97 -3.37
C ALA A 705 -31.02 -17.90 -4.48
N GLY A 706 -29.78 -18.36 -4.37
CA GLY A 706 -29.18 -19.16 -5.44
C GLY A 706 -27.65 -19.22 -5.37
N LYS A 707 -27.05 -19.91 -6.34
CA LYS A 707 -25.60 -20.05 -6.48
C LYS A 707 -25.07 -19.05 -7.49
N TYR A 708 -24.01 -18.35 -7.10
CA TYR A 708 -23.37 -17.32 -7.91
C TYR A 708 -21.86 -17.55 -7.94
N ALA A 709 -21.18 -16.88 -8.87
CA ALA A 709 -19.73 -16.81 -8.86
C ALA A 709 -19.24 -15.42 -9.26
N TRP A 710 -18.16 -14.99 -8.62
CA TRP A 710 -17.37 -13.85 -9.08
C TRP A 710 -16.33 -14.34 -10.08
N ASN A 711 -16.36 -13.85 -11.31
CA ASN A 711 -15.32 -14.02 -12.31
C ASN A 711 -14.48 -12.74 -12.37
N VAL A 712 -13.23 -12.82 -11.91
CA VAL A 712 -12.29 -11.69 -11.90
C VAL A 712 -11.30 -11.86 -13.04
N THR A 713 -11.49 -11.14 -14.12
CA THR A 713 -10.56 -11.05 -15.25
C THR A 713 -9.51 -9.99 -14.96
N ALA A 714 -8.26 -10.41 -14.79
CA ALA A 714 -7.13 -9.57 -14.44
C ALA A 714 -6.19 -9.41 -15.65
N VAL A 715 -5.88 -8.15 -16.00
CA VAL A 715 -4.93 -7.80 -17.06
C VAL A 715 -3.60 -7.41 -16.41
N PRO A 716 -2.56 -8.24 -16.50
CA PRO A 716 -1.29 -7.99 -15.82
C PRO A 716 -0.50 -6.86 -16.48
N ALA A 717 0.23 -6.09 -15.68
CA ALA A 717 0.94 -4.91 -16.16
C ALA A 717 2.20 -5.22 -16.98
N ASP A 718 2.76 -6.41 -16.84
CA ASP A 718 3.93 -6.90 -17.58
C ASP A 718 3.61 -7.38 -19.01
N GLY A 719 2.35 -7.28 -19.44
CA GLY A 719 1.90 -7.70 -20.78
C GLY A 719 1.70 -9.21 -20.92
N GLY A 720 1.74 -9.97 -19.82
CA GLY A 720 1.33 -11.37 -19.80
C GLY A 720 -0.14 -11.57 -20.20
N PRO A 721 -0.57 -12.82 -20.44
CA PRO A 721 -1.94 -13.11 -20.83
C PRO A 721 -2.93 -12.80 -19.70
N ASP A 722 -4.10 -12.27 -20.06
CA ASP A 722 -5.23 -12.09 -19.15
C ASP A 722 -5.59 -13.42 -18.46
N GLN A 723 -5.94 -13.34 -17.18
CA GLN A 723 -6.36 -14.51 -16.38
C GLN A 723 -7.68 -14.23 -15.71
N THR A 724 -8.57 -15.24 -15.68
CA THR A 724 -9.84 -15.15 -14.98
C THR A 724 -9.85 -16.08 -13.77
N PHE A 725 -10.14 -15.54 -12.59
CA PHE A 725 -10.30 -16.30 -11.34
C PHE A 725 -11.79 -16.40 -11.01
N THR A 726 -12.29 -17.59 -10.68
CA THR A 726 -13.70 -17.81 -10.35
C THR A 726 -13.86 -18.17 -8.87
N THR A 727 -14.61 -17.34 -8.13
CA THR A 727 -14.93 -17.57 -6.71
C THR A 727 -16.43 -17.84 -6.55
N PRO A 728 -16.85 -19.12 -6.38
CA PRO A 728 -18.27 -19.47 -6.20
C PRO A 728 -18.76 -19.17 -4.79
N PHE A 729 -20.05 -18.83 -4.66
CA PHE A 729 -20.73 -18.64 -3.39
C PHE A 729 -22.25 -18.84 -3.51
N GLU A 730 -22.94 -18.85 -2.37
CA GLU A 730 -24.39 -19.01 -2.30
C GLU A 730 -25.05 -17.79 -1.63
N VAL A 731 -26.11 -17.25 -2.23
CA VAL A 731 -26.97 -16.22 -1.65
C VAL A 731 -28.15 -16.87 -0.94
N LYS A 732 -28.38 -16.48 0.32
CA LYS A 732 -29.52 -16.91 1.15
C LYS A 732 -30.18 -15.71 1.82
N GLY A 733 -31.37 -15.93 2.40
CA GLY A 733 -32.00 -14.95 3.29
C GLY A 733 -32.47 -13.65 2.62
N THR A 734 -32.43 -13.57 1.29
CA THR A 734 -32.86 -12.41 0.50
C THR A 734 -34.38 -12.18 0.57
N THR A 735 -34.84 -11.01 0.13
CA THR A 735 -36.26 -10.73 -0.06
C THR A 735 -36.77 -11.13 -1.44
N ALA A 736 -35.88 -11.29 -2.42
CA ALA A 736 -36.17 -11.72 -3.76
C ALA A 736 -36.31 -13.26 -3.85
N ALA A 737 -37.46 -13.76 -4.28
CA ALA A 737 -37.65 -15.19 -4.54
C ALA A 737 -36.97 -15.60 -5.86
N ALA A 738 -36.42 -16.82 -5.91
CA ALA A 738 -36.02 -17.42 -7.19
C ALA A 738 -37.29 -17.69 -8.03
N PRO A 739 -37.20 -17.71 -9.38
CA PRO A 739 -38.38 -17.95 -10.21
C PRO A 739 -39.11 -19.24 -9.79
N ARG A 740 -40.42 -19.15 -9.60
CA ARG A 740 -41.31 -20.25 -9.16
C ARG A 740 -41.02 -20.91 -7.80
N ASP A 741 -40.13 -20.36 -6.97
CA ASP A 741 -39.96 -20.75 -5.56
C ASP A 741 -41.03 -20.05 -4.70
N TYR A 742 -42.09 -20.78 -4.33
CA TYR A 742 -43.21 -20.24 -3.54
C TYR A 742 -43.07 -20.58 -2.06
N VAL A 743 -42.47 -21.71 -1.71
CA VAL A 743 -42.38 -22.22 -0.35
C VAL A 743 -41.01 -22.79 -0.05
N GLY A 744 -40.36 -22.30 1.01
CA GLY A 744 -39.05 -22.78 1.44
C GLY A 744 -37.94 -21.76 1.20
N ALA A 745 -38.03 -20.97 0.13
CA ALA A 745 -36.99 -20.01 -0.25
C ALA A 745 -35.62 -20.70 -0.43
N ASP A 746 -35.62 -21.90 -1.01
CA ASP A 746 -34.45 -22.75 -1.22
C ASP A 746 -33.81 -22.56 -2.60
N GLY A 747 -34.39 -21.70 -3.44
CA GLY A 747 -33.92 -21.40 -4.78
C GLY A 747 -34.35 -22.43 -5.83
N LEU A 748 -35.14 -23.44 -5.44
CA LEU A 748 -35.67 -24.45 -6.33
C LEU A 748 -37.12 -24.10 -6.71
N GLY A 749 -37.51 -24.49 -7.92
CA GLY A 749 -38.86 -24.27 -8.39
C GLY A 749 -39.88 -25.19 -7.70
N ASP A 750 -41.13 -24.72 -7.58
CA ASP A 750 -42.22 -25.48 -6.98
C ASP A 750 -43.32 -25.81 -8.00
N LEU A 751 -43.98 -26.96 -7.79
CA LEU A 751 -45.17 -27.33 -8.54
C LEU A 751 -46.44 -26.84 -7.82
N LEU A 752 -47.34 -26.16 -8.53
CA LEU A 752 -48.67 -25.85 -8.03
C LEU A 752 -49.68 -26.91 -8.51
N ALA A 753 -50.38 -27.56 -7.58
CA ALA A 753 -51.33 -28.62 -7.91
C ALA A 753 -52.68 -28.42 -7.21
N VAL A 754 -53.79 -28.63 -7.92
CA VAL A 754 -55.14 -28.43 -7.38
C VAL A 754 -55.97 -29.71 -7.44
N THR A 755 -56.52 -30.13 -6.31
CA THR A 755 -57.38 -31.31 -6.20
C THR A 755 -58.82 -30.99 -6.63
N PRO A 756 -59.62 -32.00 -7.05
CA PRO A 756 -61.05 -31.81 -7.31
C PRO A 756 -61.85 -31.26 -6.12
N ALA A 757 -61.34 -31.45 -4.89
CA ALA A 757 -61.95 -30.94 -3.66
C ALA A 757 -61.65 -29.46 -3.37
N GLY A 758 -60.92 -28.77 -4.25
CA GLY A 758 -60.57 -27.35 -4.06
C GLY A 758 -59.45 -27.13 -3.04
N VAL A 759 -58.49 -28.04 -2.99
CA VAL A 759 -57.22 -27.87 -2.24
C VAL A 759 -56.11 -27.58 -3.23
N ALA A 760 -55.43 -26.44 -3.06
CA ALA A 760 -54.23 -26.04 -3.78
C ALA A 760 -52.99 -26.40 -2.94
N ASP A 761 -52.08 -27.17 -3.52
CA ASP A 761 -50.81 -27.58 -2.92
C ASP A 761 -49.66 -26.91 -3.68
N PHE A 762 -48.85 -26.11 -2.98
CA PHE A 762 -47.48 -25.85 -3.42
C PHE A 762 -46.63 -27.06 -3.04
N ARG A 763 -45.94 -27.65 -4.00
CA ARG A 763 -45.11 -28.84 -3.85
C ARG A 763 -43.65 -28.47 -4.03
N ALA A 764 -42.88 -28.48 -2.94
CA ALA A 764 -41.54 -27.90 -2.91
C ALA A 764 -40.52 -28.75 -3.69
N GLY A 765 -39.68 -28.11 -4.51
CA GLY A 765 -38.62 -28.76 -5.27
C GLY A 765 -37.51 -29.36 -4.40
N ALA A 766 -37.04 -30.55 -4.74
CA ALA A 766 -35.82 -31.14 -4.15
C ALA A 766 -35.29 -32.31 -4.99
N ASP A 767 -34.03 -32.25 -5.43
CA ASP A 767 -33.34 -33.32 -6.19
C ASP A 767 -34.15 -33.88 -7.37
N GLY A 768 -34.83 -33.00 -8.12
CA GLY A 768 -35.67 -33.37 -9.26
C GLY A 768 -37.06 -33.93 -8.89
N LYS A 769 -37.49 -33.77 -7.63
CA LYS A 769 -38.80 -34.20 -7.10
C LYS A 769 -39.57 -33.04 -6.47
N VAL A 770 -40.79 -33.33 -6.01
CA VAL A 770 -41.78 -32.36 -5.47
C VAL A 770 -42.57 -32.95 -4.28
N ASP A 771 -41.86 -33.50 -3.30
CA ASP A 771 -42.44 -34.35 -2.24
C ASP A 771 -43.07 -33.54 -1.09
N ALA A 772 -42.38 -32.51 -0.61
CA ALA A 772 -42.87 -31.63 0.46
C ALA A 772 -44.04 -30.76 -0.03
N LYS A 773 -44.98 -30.39 0.84
CA LYS A 773 -46.14 -29.59 0.43
C LYS A 773 -46.68 -28.61 1.46
N VAL A 774 -47.21 -27.50 0.96
CA VAL A 774 -47.99 -26.53 1.71
C VAL A 774 -49.38 -26.43 1.06
N SER A 775 -50.42 -26.75 1.84
CA SER A 775 -51.79 -26.92 1.35
C SER A 775 -52.71 -25.77 1.77
N GLY A 776 -53.48 -25.23 0.83
CA GLY A 776 -54.56 -24.26 1.07
C GLY A 776 -55.90 -24.76 0.54
N SER A 777 -56.95 -24.73 1.37
CA SER A 777 -58.29 -25.21 1.01
C SER A 777 -59.28 -24.05 0.78
N GLY A 778 -60.46 -24.37 0.24
CA GLY A 778 -61.57 -23.42 0.08
C GLY A 778 -61.84 -22.99 -1.36
N TRP A 779 -61.13 -23.55 -2.35
CA TRP A 779 -61.31 -23.26 -3.78
C TRP A 779 -62.53 -23.98 -4.37
N THR A 780 -63.71 -23.71 -3.80
CA THR A 780 -65.00 -24.31 -4.18
C THR A 780 -66.07 -23.24 -4.41
N GLY A 781 -67.17 -23.63 -5.05
CA GLY A 781 -68.30 -22.72 -5.30
C GLY A 781 -67.90 -21.49 -6.12
N ALA A 782 -68.20 -20.30 -5.60
CA ALA A 782 -67.86 -19.03 -6.27
C ALA A 782 -66.35 -18.78 -6.43
N ASN A 783 -65.51 -19.48 -5.66
CA ASN A 783 -64.06 -19.42 -5.74
C ASN A 783 -63.47 -20.64 -6.46
N GLU A 784 -64.25 -21.44 -7.19
CA GLU A 784 -63.69 -22.60 -7.89
C GLU A 784 -62.64 -22.17 -8.93
N VAL A 785 -61.46 -22.80 -8.88
CA VAL A 785 -60.34 -22.55 -9.81
C VAL A 785 -60.60 -23.25 -11.13
N SER A 786 -60.49 -22.50 -12.22
CA SER A 786 -60.55 -23.01 -13.59
C SER A 786 -59.17 -23.06 -14.28
N ALA A 787 -58.23 -22.22 -13.85
CA ALA A 787 -56.82 -22.25 -14.21
C ALA A 787 -56.01 -21.51 -13.13
N ALA A 788 -54.77 -21.91 -12.92
CA ALA A 788 -53.79 -21.12 -12.18
C ALA A 788 -52.50 -21.04 -12.99
N VAL A 789 -51.75 -19.96 -12.81
CA VAL A 789 -50.46 -19.76 -13.45
C VAL A 789 -49.51 -19.37 -12.34
N PRO A 790 -48.57 -20.25 -11.95
CA PRO A 790 -47.39 -19.84 -11.22
C PRO A 790 -46.72 -18.72 -12.02
N PHE A 791 -46.66 -17.55 -11.39
CA PHE A 791 -46.08 -16.34 -11.93
C PHE A 791 -44.94 -15.89 -11.03
N ASP A 792 -43.93 -15.24 -11.59
CA ASP A 792 -42.91 -14.60 -10.76
C ASP A 792 -43.52 -13.30 -10.16
N ASP A 793 -42.70 -12.31 -9.83
CA ASP A 793 -43.15 -11.05 -9.25
C ASP A 793 -43.87 -10.16 -10.29
N VAL A 794 -45.20 -10.05 -10.22
CA VAL A 794 -46.00 -9.21 -11.15
C VAL A 794 -46.14 -7.76 -10.66
N ASP A 795 -45.86 -7.49 -9.39
CA ASP A 795 -46.17 -6.21 -8.74
C ASP A 795 -44.97 -5.47 -8.13
N GLY A 796 -43.78 -6.04 -8.26
CA GLY A 796 -42.52 -5.47 -7.81
C GLY A 796 -42.23 -5.68 -6.32
N ASP A 797 -42.93 -6.57 -5.61
CA ASP A 797 -42.73 -6.80 -4.17
C ASP A 797 -41.58 -7.77 -3.85
N GLY A 798 -40.94 -8.34 -4.88
CA GLY A 798 -39.82 -9.28 -4.80
C GLY A 798 -40.24 -10.73 -4.57
N LYS A 799 -41.53 -11.06 -4.54
CA LYS A 799 -42.01 -12.44 -4.29
C LYS A 799 -42.81 -12.95 -5.46
N ASN A 800 -42.84 -14.28 -5.60
CA ASN A 800 -43.61 -14.92 -6.65
C ASN A 800 -45.12 -14.82 -6.38
N ASP A 801 -45.87 -14.48 -7.42
CA ASP A 801 -47.32 -14.38 -7.43
C ASP A 801 -47.99 -15.60 -8.08
N VAL A 802 -49.30 -15.75 -7.88
CA VAL A 802 -50.07 -16.75 -8.62
C VAL A 802 -51.25 -16.09 -9.29
N LEU A 803 -51.33 -16.19 -10.62
CA LEU A 803 -52.51 -15.75 -11.34
C LEU A 803 -53.56 -16.85 -11.28
N VAL A 804 -54.71 -16.60 -10.66
CA VAL A 804 -55.79 -17.57 -10.54
C VAL A 804 -56.99 -17.08 -11.32
N ARG A 805 -57.45 -17.92 -12.27
CA ARG A 805 -58.71 -17.71 -12.98
C ARG A 805 -59.82 -18.52 -12.33
N LEU A 806 -60.84 -17.84 -11.84
CA LEU A 806 -62.04 -18.46 -11.32
C LEU A 806 -62.96 -18.97 -12.44
N THR A 807 -63.85 -19.92 -12.14
CA THR A 807 -64.88 -20.40 -13.09
C THR A 807 -65.78 -19.29 -13.63
N SER A 808 -65.95 -18.18 -12.88
CA SER A 808 -66.63 -16.97 -13.33
C SER A 808 -65.93 -16.23 -14.49
N GLY A 809 -64.65 -16.56 -14.77
CA GLY A 809 -63.83 -15.87 -15.76
C GLY A 809 -63.13 -14.61 -15.25
N GLU A 810 -63.13 -14.38 -13.94
CA GLU A 810 -62.29 -13.37 -13.29
C GLU A 810 -60.86 -13.90 -13.10
N LEU A 811 -59.87 -13.12 -13.52
CA LEU A 811 -58.45 -13.36 -13.27
C LEU A 811 -57.95 -12.44 -12.14
N ARG A 812 -57.22 -13.02 -11.19
CA ARG A 812 -56.67 -12.35 -10.01
C ARG A 812 -55.19 -12.71 -9.86
N ALA A 813 -54.36 -11.76 -9.42
CA ALA A 813 -52.97 -12.00 -9.01
C ALA A 813 -52.90 -12.12 -7.48
N TYR A 814 -52.69 -13.33 -6.98
CA TYR A 814 -52.60 -13.67 -5.56
C TYR A 814 -51.15 -13.60 -5.06
N LYS A 815 -50.96 -13.10 -3.83
CA LYS A 815 -49.65 -12.87 -3.19
C LYS A 815 -49.42 -13.83 -2.02
N PRO A 816 -49.00 -15.09 -2.27
CA PRO A 816 -48.87 -16.11 -1.24
C PRO A 816 -47.72 -15.84 -0.27
N ALA A 817 -46.61 -15.26 -0.73
CA ALA A 817 -45.46 -14.86 0.09
C ALA A 817 -44.97 -15.95 1.07
N GLY A 818 -44.70 -17.17 0.58
CA GLY A 818 -44.25 -18.28 1.43
C GLY A 818 -45.35 -19.08 2.12
N LYS A 819 -46.63 -18.76 1.90
CA LYS A 819 -47.77 -19.35 2.61
C LYS A 819 -48.69 -20.13 1.68
N ALA A 820 -49.56 -20.94 2.28
CA ALA A 820 -50.62 -21.65 1.58
C ALA A 820 -51.49 -20.70 0.73
N LEU A 821 -51.77 -21.11 -0.51
CA LEU A 821 -52.64 -20.38 -1.43
C LEU A 821 -54.11 -20.68 -1.13
N THR A 822 -54.85 -19.70 -0.61
CA THR A 822 -56.27 -19.81 -0.27
C THR A 822 -57.08 -18.71 -0.95
N PRO A 823 -58.43 -18.81 -1.01
CA PRO A 823 -59.26 -17.72 -1.53
C PRO A 823 -59.12 -16.40 -0.76
N SER A 824 -58.64 -16.44 0.49
CA SER A 824 -58.39 -15.26 1.34
C SER A 824 -56.96 -14.74 1.26
N THR A 825 -56.05 -15.41 0.55
CA THR A 825 -54.73 -14.87 0.22
C THR A 825 -54.91 -13.50 -0.45
N PRO A 826 -54.16 -12.44 -0.05
CA PRO A 826 -54.29 -11.12 -0.65
C PRO A 826 -54.13 -11.19 -2.17
N TYR A 827 -54.96 -10.44 -2.91
CA TYR A 827 -54.90 -10.42 -4.37
C TYR A 827 -55.26 -9.07 -4.96
N ALA A 828 -54.76 -8.82 -6.18
CA ALA A 828 -55.24 -7.78 -7.07
C ALA A 828 -56.15 -8.38 -8.15
N LYS A 829 -57.25 -7.71 -8.48
CA LYS A 829 -58.12 -8.12 -9.60
C LYS A 829 -57.50 -7.62 -10.91
N ILE A 830 -57.21 -8.53 -11.83
CA ILE A 830 -56.71 -8.20 -13.18
C ILE A 830 -57.88 -7.82 -14.09
N GLY A 831 -58.94 -8.63 -14.11
CA GLY A 831 -60.12 -8.35 -14.91
C GLY A 831 -61.09 -9.52 -15.03
N SER A 832 -62.20 -9.29 -15.72
CA SER A 832 -63.21 -10.30 -16.06
C SER A 832 -63.12 -10.69 -17.55
N GLY A 833 -63.77 -11.80 -17.94
CA GLY A 833 -63.85 -12.24 -19.34
C GLY A 833 -62.68 -13.13 -19.79
N TRP A 834 -61.83 -13.57 -18.86
CA TRP A 834 -60.67 -14.43 -19.14
C TRP A 834 -61.04 -15.87 -19.52
N ASN A 835 -62.33 -16.23 -19.48
CA ASN A 835 -62.86 -17.46 -20.08
C ASN A 835 -62.79 -17.45 -21.62
N ALA A 836 -62.49 -16.30 -22.25
CA ALA A 836 -62.19 -16.24 -23.67
C ALA A 836 -60.89 -16.98 -24.05
N PHE A 837 -60.03 -17.28 -23.07
CA PHE A 837 -58.76 -17.98 -23.28
C PHE A 837 -58.86 -19.40 -22.72
N ASP A 838 -58.38 -20.42 -23.43
CA ASP A 838 -58.41 -21.81 -22.94
C ASP A 838 -57.08 -22.26 -22.32
N VAL A 839 -55.98 -21.58 -22.68
CA VAL A 839 -54.64 -21.76 -22.08
C VAL A 839 -54.17 -20.44 -21.50
N LEU A 840 -53.70 -20.49 -20.26
CA LEU A 840 -52.94 -19.43 -19.58
C LEU A 840 -51.65 -20.06 -19.06
N THR A 841 -50.50 -19.49 -19.39
CA THR A 841 -49.20 -19.98 -18.91
C THR A 841 -48.19 -18.84 -18.89
N SER A 842 -47.22 -18.91 -17.99
CA SER A 842 -46.09 -17.99 -17.94
C SER A 842 -44.84 -18.75 -18.33
N PRO A 843 -44.11 -18.37 -19.39
CA PRO A 843 -42.75 -18.86 -19.64
C PRO A 843 -41.73 -18.33 -18.63
N GLY A 844 -41.92 -17.10 -18.15
CA GLY A 844 -40.89 -16.26 -17.56
C GLY A 844 -40.77 -14.96 -18.35
N ASP A 845 -39.64 -14.27 -18.31
CA ASP A 845 -39.39 -13.05 -19.07
C ASP A 845 -39.14 -13.36 -20.55
N MET A 846 -40.05 -12.90 -21.42
CA MET A 846 -39.94 -13.02 -22.87
C MET A 846 -39.58 -11.68 -23.55
N THR A 847 -39.59 -10.58 -22.82
CA THR A 847 -39.40 -9.20 -23.34
C THR A 847 -38.06 -8.58 -22.96
N GLY A 848 -37.28 -9.24 -22.10
CA GLY A 848 -35.98 -8.78 -21.62
C GLY A 848 -36.09 -7.62 -20.63
N ASP A 849 -37.26 -7.39 -20.05
CA ASP A 849 -37.53 -6.27 -19.13
C ASP A 849 -37.30 -6.64 -17.65
N GLY A 850 -36.91 -7.88 -17.39
CA GLY A 850 -36.65 -8.45 -16.08
C GLY A 850 -37.91 -8.80 -15.29
N ARG A 851 -39.06 -8.98 -15.94
CA ARG A 851 -40.33 -9.42 -15.34
C ARG A 851 -40.91 -10.59 -16.12
N ALA A 852 -41.60 -11.49 -15.43
CA ALA A 852 -42.31 -12.58 -16.11
C ALA A 852 -43.49 -12.07 -16.93
N ASP A 853 -43.78 -12.77 -18.04
CA ASP A 853 -44.86 -12.44 -18.95
C ASP A 853 -45.96 -13.52 -18.97
N LEU A 854 -47.20 -13.12 -19.25
CA LEU A 854 -48.32 -14.05 -19.40
C LEU A 854 -48.61 -14.32 -20.88
N LEU A 855 -48.67 -15.59 -21.24
CA LEU A 855 -49.21 -16.06 -22.51
C LEU A 855 -50.65 -16.56 -22.35
N ALA A 856 -51.51 -16.13 -23.27
CA ALA A 856 -52.90 -16.56 -23.32
C ALA A 856 -53.30 -16.99 -24.73
N ARG A 857 -53.90 -18.18 -24.85
CA ARG A 857 -54.43 -18.68 -26.13
C ARG A 857 -55.93 -18.44 -26.20
N GLU A 858 -56.37 -17.69 -27.21
CA GLU A 858 -57.79 -17.39 -27.41
C GLU A 858 -58.53 -18.65 -27.89
N ALA A 859 -59.59 -19.04 -27.18
CA ALA A 859 -60.26 -20.32 -27.37
C ALA A 859 -60.96 -20.43 -28.75
N SER A 860 -61.49 -19.32 -29.27
CA SER A 860 -62.23 -19.30 -30.53
C SER A 860 -61.32 -19.44 -31.75
N THR A 861 -60.19 -18.73 -31.75
CA THR A 861 -59.26 -18.60 -32.90
C THR A 861 -58.03 -19.49 -32.77
N GLY A 862 -57.58 -19.76 -31.54
CA GLY A 862 -56.27 -20.34 -31.24
C GLY A 862 -55.12 -19.37 -31.48
N ASP A 863 -55.39 -18.06 -31.50
CA ASP A 863 -54.35 -17.04 -31.53
C ASP A 863 -53.66 -16.95 -30.17
N LEU A 864 -52.34 -16.78 -30.19
CA LEU A 864 -51.52 -16.65 -28.99
C LEU A 864 -51.20 -15.18 -28.74
N TYR A 865 -51.51 -14.72 -27.53
CA TYR A 865 -51.27 -13.35 -27.09
C TYR A 865 -50.27 -13.31 -25.93
N LEU A 866 -49.37 -12.32 -25.98
CA LEU A 866 -48.47 -11.93 -24.90
C LEU A 866 -49.10 -10.78 -24.10
N TYR A 867 -49.03 -10.87 -22.79
CA TYR A 867 -49.36 -9.83 -21.83
C TYR A 867 -48.10 -9.51 -21.02
N GLU A 868 -47.47 -8.38 -21.34
CA GLU A 868 -46.28 -7.91 -20.63
C GLU A 868 -46.67 -7.36 -19.25
N ALA A 869 -45.97 -7.78 -18.20
CA ALA A 869 -46.22 -7.29 -16.84
C ALA A 869 -45.83 -5.81 -16.71
N ASN A 870 -46.70 -5.00 -16.11
CA ASN A 870 -46.44 -3.57 -15.93
C ASN A 870 -45.71 -3.25 -14.61
N GLY A 871 -45.40 -4.26 -13.79
CA GLY A 871 -44.70 -4.12 -12.51
C GLY A 871 -45.54 -3.48 -11.40
N THR A 872 -46.86 -3.43 -11.54
CA THR A 872 -47.79 -2.88 -10.52
C THR A 872 -48.93 -3.86 -10.21
N GLY A 873 -48.76 -5.13 -10.56
CA GLY A 873 -49.75 -6.19 -10.38
C GLY A 873 -50.79 -6.23 -11.51
N ASN A 874 -50.44 -5.75 -12.71
CA ASN A 874 -51.28 -5.82 -13.90
C ASN A 874 -50.43 -5.95 -15.18
N PHE A 875 -51.09 -5.99 -16.35
CA PHE A 875 -50.45 -6.16 -17.66
C PHE A 875 -50.65 -4.95 -18.56
N LYS A 876 -49.73 -4.76 -19.50
CA LYS A 876 -49.92 -3.86 -20.65
C LYS A 876 -50.99 -4.42 -21.60
N ALA A 877 -51.31 -3.64 -22.63
CA ALA A 877 -52.19 -4.10 -23.70
C ALA A 877 -51.59 -5.34 -24.39
N ARG A 878 -52.43 -6.36 -24.62
CA ARG A 878 -52.00 -7.62 -25.21
C ARG A 878 -51.47 -7.45 -26.64
N VAL A 879 -50.45 -8.21 -26.99
CA VAL A 879 -49.89 -8.28 -28.35
C VAL A 879 -50.11 -9.68 -28.91
N LYS A 880 -50.60 -9.79 -30.14
CA LYS A 880 -50.71 -11.09 -30.82
C LYS A 880 -49.32 -11.52 -31.30
N ILE A 881 -48.84 -12.65 -30.81
CA ILE A 881 -47.48 -13.16 -31.10
C ILE A 881 -47.48 -14.45 -31.93
N GLY A 882 -48.63 -15.08 -32.11
CA GLY A 882 -48.73 -16.33 -32.87
C GLY A 882 -50.14 -16.62 -33.40
N SER A 883 -50.21 -17.40 -34.47
CA SER A 883 -51.45 -17.96 -35.04
C SER A 883 -51.28 -19.47 -35.22
N GLY A 884 -52.38 -20.22 -35.32
CA GLY A 884 -52.33 -21.67 -35.59
C GLY A 884 -52.10 -22.55 -34.36
N PHE A 885 -52.14 -21.98 -33.15
CA PHE A 885 -51.99 -22.73 -31.90
C PHE A 885 -53.26 -23.53 -31.51
N LYS A 886 -54.35 -23.40 -32.27
CA LYS A 886 -55.59 -24.18 -32.06
C LYS A 886 -55.38 -25.70 -32.14
N ASN A 887 -54.42 -26.15 -32.95
CA ASN A 887 -54.12 -27.56 -33.17
C ASN A 887 -53.17 -28.16 -32.12
N TYR A 888 -52.71 -27.35 -31.17
CA TYR A 888 -51.86 -27.79 -30.07
C TYR A 888 -52.72 -28.25 -28.89
N LEU A 889 -52.41 -29.42 -28.34
CA LEU A 889 -53.16 -30.02 -27.24
C LEU A 889 -52.66 -29.58 -25.85
N ALA A 890 -51.43 -29.08 -25.78
CA ALA A 890 -50.84 -28.51 -24.57
C ALA A 890 -49.86 -27.39 -24.96
N ALA A 891 -49.78 -26.37 -24.13
CA ALA A 891 -48.74 -25.35 -24.18
C ALA A 891 -48.35 -24.98 -22.75
N SER A 892 -47.06 -25.00 -22.44
CA SER A 892 -46.51 -24.72 -21.11
C SER A 892 -45.29 -23.85 -21.26
N GLY A 893 -45.24 -22.75 -20.50
CA GLY A 893 -44.00 -22.07 -20.22
C GLY A 893 -43.06 -22.97 -19.43
N ALA A 894 -41.76 -22.89 -19.72
CA ALA A 894 -40.77 -23.79 -19.13
C ALA A 894 -39.49 -23.09 -18.67
N GLY A 895 -39.46 -21.75 -18.58
CA GLY A 895 -38.24 -21.00 -18.34
C GLY A 895 -37.30 -21.02 -19.54
N ASP A 896 -36.07 -20.54 -19.35
CA ASP A 896 -35.00 -20.59 -20.36
C ASP A 896 -34.48 -22.03 -20.51
N LEU A 897 -34.97 -22.75 -21.53
CA LEU A 897 -34.59 -24.14 -21.75
C LEU A 897 -33.33 -24.28 -22.60
N ASN A 898 -32.96 -23.24 -23.35
CA ASN A 898 -31.87 -23.29 -24.33
C ASN A 898 -30.60 -22.54 -23.89
N GLY A 899 -30.64 -21.88 -22.73
CA GLY A 899 -29.53 -21.16 -22.12
C GLY A 899 -29.21 -19.84 -22.81
N ASP A 900 -30.17 -19.23 -23.52
CA ASP A 900 -29.98 -17.96 -24.23
C ASP A 900 -30.40 -16.72 -23.42
N GLY A 901 -30.85 -16.93 -22.18
CA GLY A 901 -31.28 -15.91 -21.24
C GLY A 901 -32.74 -15.50 -21.36
N ASN A 902 -33.51 -16.06 -22.30
CA ASN A 902 -34.92 -15.74 -22.50
C ASN A 902 -35.82 -16.93 -22.17
N ALA A 903 -37.01 -16.66 -21.63
CA ALA A 903 -37.93 -17.73 -21.30
C ALA A 903 -38.65 -18.33 -22.52
N ASP A 904 -38.73 -19.66 -22.57
CA ASP A 904 -39.23 -20.41 -23.71
C ASP A 904 -40.63 -21.02 -23.53
N LEU A 905 -41.32 -21.22 -24.65
CA LEU A 905 -42.60 -21.90 -24.71
C LEU A 905 -42.44 -23.33 -25.23
N LEU A 906 -42.99 -24.31 -24.50
CA LEU A 906 -43.21 -25.65 -25.00
C LEU A 906 -44.63 -25.81 -25.52
N ALA A 907 -44.79 -26.49 -26.66
CA ALA A 907 -46.11 -26.84 -27.16
C ALA A 907 -46.14 -28.24 -27.77
N ARG A 908 -47.14 -29.04 -27.40
CA ARG A 908 -47.37 -30.38 -27.94
C ARG A 908 -48.47 -30.36 -29.00
N ASP A 909 -48.14 -30.81 -30.21
CA ASP A 909 -49.12 -30.90 -31.28
C ASP A 909 -50.03 -32.14 -31.15
N ALA A 910 -51.07 -32.20 -31.98
CA ALA A 910 -52.03 -33.30 -31.98
C ALA A 910 -51.43 -34.67 -32.34
N SER A 911 -50.26 -34.70 -33.00
CA SER A 911 -49.54 -35.94 -33.32
C SER A 911 -48.65 -36.45 -32.19
N GLY A 912 -48.57 -35.71 -31.07
CA GLY A 912 -47.76 -36.07 -29.92
C GLY A 912 -46.29 -35.65 -30.04
N VAL A 913 -45.96 -34.73 -30.96
CA VAL A 913 -44.63 -34.13 -31.02
C VAL A 913 -44.57 -32.93 -30.08
N LEU A 914 -43.54 -32.90 -29.22
CA LEU A 914 -43.21 -31.75 -28.40
C LEU A 914 -42.26 -30.83 -29.17
N TRP A 915 -42.61 -29.55 -29.20
CA TRP A 915 -41.87 -28.48 -29.85
C TRP A 915 -41.43 -27.46 -28.81
N LEU A 916 -40.18 -27.03 -28.90
CA LEU A 916 -39.66 -25.83 -28.26
C LEU A 916 -39.95 -24.64 -29.19
N TYR A 917 -40.49 -23.56 -28.65
CA TYR A 917 -40.63 -22.28 -29.30
C TYR A 917 -39.74 -21.29 -28.56
N PRO A 918 -38.51 -21.04 -29.05
CA PRO A 918 -37.60 -20.13 -28.40
C PRO A 918 -38.17 -18.71 -28.39
N SER A 919 -37.98 -17.98 -27.30
CA SER A 919 -38.22 -16.54 -27.31
C SER A 919 -37.10 -15.81 -28.05
N THR A 920 -37.40 -14.60 -28.52
CA THR A 920 -36.41 -13.69 -29.13
C THR A 920 -35.91 -12.63 -28.15
N GLY A 921 -36.42 -12.64 -26.91
CA GLY A 921 -36.16 -11.58 -25.92
C GLY A 921 -36.82 -10.24 -26.25
N SER A 922 -37.68 -10.18 -27.27
CA SER A 922 -38.40 -8.96 -27.69
C SER A 922 -39.92 -9.13 -27.63
N GLY A 923 -40.40 -10.14 -26.90
CA GLY A 923 -41.82 -10.49 -26.83
C GLY A 923 -42.34 -11.22 -28.07
N THR A 924 -41.48 -11.87 -28.85
CA THR A 924 -41.88 -12.68 -30.02
C THR A 924 -41.22 -14.06 -30.01
N LEU A 925 -41.82 -15.02 -30.72
CA LEU A 925 -41.32 -16.40 -30.84
C LEU A 925 -40.46 -16.60 -32.09
N ALA A 926 -39.34 -17.28 -31.93
CA ALA A 926 -38.50 -17.73 -33.02
C ALA A 926 -39.06 -18.99 -33.71
N THR A 927 -38.32 -19.51 -34.70
CA THR A 927 -38.68 -20.76 -35.37
C THR A 927 -38.64 -21.92 -34.36
N ARG A 928 -39.74 -22.67 -34.29
CA ARG A 928 -39.83 -23.82 -33.39
C ARG A 928 -38.78 -24.91 -33.68
N VAL A 929 -38.28 -25.54 -32.63
CA VAL A 929 -37.33 -26.65 -32.66
C VAL A 929 -38.04 -27.92 -32.19
N LYS A 930 -37.79 -29.04 -32.88
CA LYS A 930 -38.38 -30.34 -32.52
C LYS A 930 -37.61 -30.96 -31.35
N ILE A 931 -38.28 -31.21 -30.23
CA ILE A 931 -37.70 -31.97 -29.11
C ILE A 931 -37.84 -33.48 -29.41
N GLY A 932 -39.06 -33.95 -29.72
CA GLY A 932 -39.29 -35.36 -30.00
C GLY A 932 -40.77 -35.75 -30.10
N GLY A 933 -41.04 -36.97 -30.57
CA GLY A 933 -42.39 -37.56 -30.59
C GLY A 933 -42.68 -38.40 -29.34
N GLY A 934 -43.90 -38.94 -29.24
CA GLY A 934 -44.28 -39.86 -28.16
C GLY A 934 -44.84 -39.20 -26.90
N TRP A 935 -45.01 -37.88 -26.90
CA TRP A 935 -45.47 -37.12 -25.73
C TRP A 935 -46.98 -37.21 -25.50
N GLN A 936 -47.74 -37.84 -26.38
CA GLN A 936 -49.19 -38.06 -26.22
C GLN A 936 -49.55 -38.99 -25.05
N VAL A 937 -48.57 -39.70 -24.48
CA VAL A 937 -48.75 -40.56 -23.30
C VAL A 937 -48.98 -39.76 -22.01
N TYR A 938 -48.70 -38.45 -22.03
CA TYR A 938 -48.86 -37.57 -20.89
C TYR A 938 -50.16 -36.75 -21.00
N ASN A 939 -50.89 -36.61 -19.90
CA ASN A 939 -52.10 -35.78 -19.84
C ASN A 939 -51.86 -34.40 -19.21
N ALA A 940 -50.68 -34.15 -18.66
CA ALA A 940 -50.23 -32.84 -18.20
C ALA A 940 -48.72 -32.68 -18.46
N LEU A 941 -48.32 -31.48 -18.87
CA LEU A 941 -46.93 -31.04 -19.06
C LEU A 941 -46.80 -29.67 -18.39
N VAL A 942 -45.86 -29.52 -17.46
CA VAL A 942 -45.74 -28.34 -16.59
C VAL A 942 -44.28 -27.99 -16.37
N GLY A 943 -43.89 -26.76 -16.68
CA GLY A 943 -42.58 -26.21 -16.30
C GLY A 943 -42.58 -25.80 -14.83
N ALA A 944 -41.81 -26.51 -14.01
CA ALA A 944 -41.78 -26.27 -12.57
C ALA A 944 -40.60 -25.38 -12.12
N GLY A 945 -39.73 -24.96 -13.05
CA GLY A 945 -38.44 -24.33 -12.71
C GLY A 945 -37.35 -25.38 -12.51
N ASP A 946 -36.21 -24.98 -11.97
CA ASP A 946 -35.10 -25.89 -11.64
C ASP A 946 -35.44 -26.68 -10.36
N LEU A 947 -35.64 -27.99 -10.48
CA LEU A 947 -35.99 -28.85 -9.34
C LEU A 947 -34.77 -29.53 -8.72
N ASN A 948 -33.61 -29.47 -9.37
CA ASN A 948 -32.43 -30.27 -9.02
C ASN A 948 -31.19 -29.41 -8.67
N GLY A 949 -31.28 -28.09 -8.84
CA GLY A 949 -30.29 -27.11 -8.41
C GLY A 949 -29.06 -27.04 -9.32
N ASP A 950 -29.19 -27.49 -10.57
CA ASP A 950 -28.16 -27.42 -11.62
C ASP A 950 -28.25 -26.16 -12.49
N GLY A 951 -29.26 -25.34 -12.24
CA GLY A 951 -29.49 -24.08 -12.92
C GLY A 951 -30.47 -24.12 -14.08
N LYS A 952 -30.95 -25.30 -14.45
CA LYS A 952 -31.68 -25.49 -15.70
C LYS A 952 -33.13 -25.80 -15.38
N PRO A 953 -34.09 -25.13 -16.03
CA PRO A 953 -35.49 -25.43 -15.81
C PRO A 953 -35.84 -26.87 -16.21
N ASP A 954 -36.59 -27.53 -15.34
CA ASP A 954 -37.05 -28.90 -15.50
C ASP A 954 -38.52 -28.96 -15.95
N LEU A 955 -38.89 -30.06 -16.61
CA LEU A 955 -40.25 -30.34 -17.04
C LEU A 955 -40.87 -31.48 -16.24
N LEU A 956 -42.06 -31.26 -15.68
CA LEU A 956 -42.89 -32.30 -15.08
C LEU A 956 -43.92 -32.81 -16.08
N ALA A 957 -44.05 -34.14 -16.18
CA ALA A 957 -44.97 -34.81 -17.10
C ALA A 957 -45.77 -35.90 -16.39
N ARG A 958 -47.10 -35.78 -16.38
CA ARG A 958 -47.99 -36.77 -15.75
C ARG A 958 -48.57 -37.73 -16.78
N GLY A 959 -48.35 -39.02 -16.57
CA GLY A 959 -48.93 -40.09 -17.39
C GLY A 959 -50.43 -40.24 -17.15
N THR A 960 -51.14 -40.84 -18.10
CA THR A 960 -52.56 -41.20 -17.95
C THR A 960 -52.79 -42.24 -16.84
N ASP A 961 -51.75 -42.97 -16.45
CA ASP A 961 -51.71 -43.89 -15.31
C ASP A 961 -51.52 -43.21 -13.95
N GLY A 962 -51.34 -41.87 -13.94
CA GLY A 962 -51.15 -41.09 -12.72
C GLY A 962 -49.74 -41.10 -12.17
N VAL A 963 -48.75 -41.60 -12.92
CA VAL A 963 -47.34 -41.46 -12.56
C VAL A 963 -46.82 -40.09 -13.00
N LEU A 964 -46.14 -39.39 -12.09
CA LEU A 964 -45.44 -38.14 -12.40
C LEU A 964 -43.96 -38.42 -12.65
N TRP A 965 -43.46 -37.86 -13.74
CA TRP A 965 -42.07 -37.92 -14.17
C TRP A 965 -41.47 -36.51 -14.19
N SER A 966 -40.23 -36.38 -13.75
CA SER A 966 -39.39 -35.19 -13.95
C SER A 966 -38.45 -35.43 -15.11
N TYR A 967 -38.27 -34.42 -15.95
CA TYR A 967 -37.37 -34.39 -17.08
C TYR A 967 -36.33 -33.29 -16.83
N PRO A 968 -35.11 -33.67 -16.42
CA PRO A 968 -34.05 -32.71 -16.18
C PRO A 968 -33.73 -31.90 -17.45
N GLY A 969 -33.72 -30.58 -17.36
CA GLY A 969 -33.31 -29.71 -18.47
C GLY A 969 -31.84 -29.91 -18.83
N ASP A 970 -31.49 -29.90 -20.13
CA ASP A 970 -30.07 -29.94 -20.53
C ASP A 970 -29.45 -28.54 -20.73
N GLY A 971 -30.29 -27.50 -20.76
CA GLY A 971 -29.91 -26.10 -20.98
C GLY A 971 -29.53 -25.82 -22.44
N LYS A 972 -29.95 -26.69 -23.38
CA LYS A 972 -29.69 -26.61 -24.82
C LYS A 972 -30.96 -26.84 -25.64
N GLY A 973 -32.11 -26.68 -25.00
CA GLY A 973 -33.43 -26.84 -25.59
C GLY A 973 -33.95 -28.27 -25.61
N ASN A 974 -33.40 -29.16 -24.78
CA ASN A 974 -33.83 -30.55 -24.67
C ASN A 974 -33.82 -31.05 -23.21
N PHE A 975 -34.20 -32.32 -23.01
CA PHE A 975 -34.29 -32.95 -21.70
C PHE A 975 -33.44 -34.21 -21.61
N GLY A 976 -32.89 -34.44 -20.42
CA GLY A 976 -32.23 -35.68 -20.04
C GLY A 976 -33.20 -36.85 -19.83
N GLY A 977 -32.66 -37.96 -19.33
CA GLY A 977 -33.47 -39.13 -18.99
C GLY A 977 -34.47 -38.81 -17.87
N ARG A 978 -35.74 -39.21 -18.05
CA ARG A 978 -36.78 -38.94 -17.05
C ARG A 978 -36.51 -39.64 -15.72
N VAL A 979 -36.77 -38.95 -14.62
CA VAL A 979 -36.72 -39.43 -13.24
C VAL A 979 -38.14 -39.66 -12.74
N LYS A 980 -38.40 -40.79 -12.07
CA LYS A 980 -39.72 -41.05 -11.48
C LYS A 980 -39.89 -40.23 -10.20
N VAL A 981 -40.88 -39.34 -10.18
CA VAL A 981 -41.28 -38.62 -8.95
C VAL A 981 -42.12 -39.56 -8.08
N GLY A 982 -43.21 -40.11 -8.62
CA GLY A 982 -44.08 -41.03 -7.88
C GLY A 982 -45.37 -41.39 -8.61
N GLY A 983 -46.17 -42.30 -8.03
CA GLY A 983 -47.54 -42.60 -8.49
C GLY A 983 -48.61 -41.87 -7.67
N GLY A 984 -49.88 -41.93 -8.10
CA GLY A 984 -51.00 -41.34 -7.35
C GLY A 984 -51.35 -39.90 -7.73
N TRP A 985 -50.66 -39.32 -8.71
CA TRP A 985 -50.83 -37.91 -9.12
C TRP A 985 -52.12 -37.64 -9.91
N GLN A 986 -52.90 -38.68 -10.24
CA GLN A 986 -54.27 -38.53 -10.74
C GLN A 986 -55.24 -37.96 -9.68
N MET A 987 -54.82 -37.88 -8.41
CA MET A 987 -55.57 -37.19 -7.36
C MET A 987 -55.73 -35.69 -7.60
N TYR A 988 -54.85 -35.09 -8.43
CA TYR A 988 -54.93 -33.68 -8.80
C TYR A 988 -55.75 -33.51 -10.08
N LYS A 989 -56.72 -32.60 -10.05
CA LYS A 989 -57.46 -32.17 -11.24
C LYS A 989 -56.54 -31.38 -12.17
N PHE A 990 -55.72 -30.51 -11.59
CA PHE A 990 -54.82 -29.63 -12.32
C PHE A 990 -53.41 -29.67 -11.74
N LEU A 991 -52.41 -29.57 -12.62
CA LEU A 991 -51.00 -29.33 -12.33
C LEU A 991 -50.62 -28.07 -13.13
N PHE A 992 -49.96 -27.11 -12.49
CA PHE A 992 -49.66 -25.80 -13.04
C PHE A 992 -48.23 -25.36 -12.76
#